data_AF-A0A848HYU1-F1
#
_entry.id   AF-A0A848HYU1-F1
#
_cell.length_a   1.000
_cell.length_b   1.000
_cell.length_c   1.000
_cell.angle_alpha   90.00
_cell.angle_beta   90.00
_cell.angle_gamma   90.00
#
_symmetry.space_group_name_H-M   'P 1'
#
loop_
_entity.id
_entity.type
_entity.pdbx_description
1 polymer ?
#
loop_
_entity_poly.entity_id
_entity_poly.type
_entity_poly.pdbx_seq_one_letter_code
_entity_poly.pdbx_strand_id
1 'polypeptide(L)'
;MSGETALDGQRSLFILSPGDRDGLSQQARTAGWRAMAARRATDAAQRFLHSDAQIALVDMRGARDGDVRLITALVPAVDAGGGALIVLVDGQDIAVVPRLLEVGATHFLAAPFTPGDLRATLASAQRLVDRLVGGATHSRRAQRIRRGDALFWEREGDRIRLSDNLARHLGLDEQSIGPAGFIRCLPRSERRSVMAALRGMMRSGRPEAFAHAAPGRPGDRLVHHLRLIDGVVAADVEWLSDAHGPDETGRDDLTGLRSRPAALDWLERRKGLATTVLLLSISQFDRMNAAYGQVVGDALLGRIARRIERMTVDMAVGAMVARIAGTEFLIGLTGEAATAEKATFLARQLIGAIGRPFSAGDHLIRLTARCGIAQSRSDDDATRLIRRAGTALADARVGGGEGIRIFSSEKRSRQVDADQLETDLRLALHRGEIAILFQPQYPVDGEHMIGVEALARWNHPQYGALGAGMLFATAERSDYMLPLSAHIQAEALRQAAAWPRALSHLRLSINVTAEDIAQPGFMPQLLNLVDTSGFPRSRLTVEITESGLMEDVDNATALLTALRAEGLAVAVDDFGTGYSSLAYLKSLPLDYLKIDSGLAQDIAGTARDRIIVRGVIHMAKSLGLHVIAEGVETEQQLDLLSREGCDYYQGFLRSAGVSSADLVALALKP
;
A
#
# COMPACT_ATOMS: atom_id res chain seq x y z
N MET A 1 -6.09 -41.81 42.26
CA MET A 1 -6.23 -42.50 40.96
C MET A 1 -7.70 -42.37 40.59
N SER A 2 -8.12 -41.49 39.70
CA SER A 2 -7.79 -41.36 38.28
C SER A 2 -7.29 -39.96 37.92
N GLY A 3 -6.12 -39.89 37.29
CA GLY A 3 -5.58 -38.64 36.77
C GLY A 3 -6.33 -38.21 35.51
N GLU A 4 -6.79 -36.98 35.49
CA GLU A 4 -6.93 -36.25 34.23
C GLU A 4 -5.52 -35.86 33.82
N THR A 5 -4.90 -36.73 33.02
CA THR A 5 -3.81 -36.36 32.12
C THR A 5 -4.22 -35.09 31.38
N ALA A 6 -3.55 -33.98 31.68
CA ALA A 6 -3.66 -32.76 30.92
C ALA A 6 -3.43 -33.10 29.43
N LEU A 7 -4.48 -32.94 28.63
CA LEU A 7 -4.39 -33.03 27.17
C LEU A 7 -3.59 -31.81 26.71
N ASP A 8 -2.29 -32.04 26.53
CA ASP A 8 -1.34 -31.10 25.95
C ASP A 8 -1.88 -30.66 24.58
N GLY A 9 -2.20 -29.37 24.42
CA GLY A 9 -2.69 -28.79 23.16
C GLY A 9 -4.12 -28.20 23.14
N GLN A 10 -4.87 -28.16 24.25
CA GLN A 10 -6.22 -27.60 24.24
C GLN A 10 -6.24 -26.06 24.17
N ARG A 11 -6.92 -25.50 23.15
CA ARG A 11 -6.95 -24.06 22.85
C ARG A 11 -7.74 -23.26 23.90
N SER A 12 -7.27 -22.06 24.21
CA SER A 12 -7.82 -21.21 25.27
C SER A 12 -8.70 -20.09 24.70
N LEU A 13 -9.85 -19.84 25.31
CA LEU A 13 -10.82 -18.80 24.94
C LEU A 13 -11.05 -17.86 26.13
N PHE A 14 -10.86 -16.56 25.94
CA PHE A 14 -11.20 -15.55 26.94
C PHE A 14 -12.65 -15.13 26.78
N ILE A 15 -13.43 -15.10 27.85
CA ILE A 15 -14.85 -14.73 27.81
C ILE A 15 -15.09 -13.55 28.74
N LEU A 16 -15.57 -12.43 28.22
CA LEU A 16 -16.08 -11.32 29.01
C LEU A 16 -17.60 -11.32 28.91
N SER A 17 -18.29 -11.74 29.98
CA SER A 17 -19.75 -11.73 30.02
C SER A 17 -20.27 -11.21 31.36
N PRO A 18 -20.93 -10.03 31.37
CA PRO A 18 -21.58 -9.49 32.55
C PRO A 18 -22.78 -10.33 33.02
N GLY A 19 -23.52 -10.96 32.09
CA GLY A 19 -24.80 -11.62 32.36
C GLY A 19 -24.78 -13.15 32.42
N ASP A 20 -23.99 -13.82 31.57
CA ASP A 20 -24.07 -15.27 31.33
C ASP A 20 -22.68 -15.94 31.20
N ARG A 21 -21.79 -15.58 32.12
CA ARG A 21 -20.41 -16.09 32.13
C ARG A 21 -20.33 -17.61 32.20
N ASP A 22 -21.11 -18.21 33.10
CA ASP A 22 -20.98 -19.62 33.44
C ASP A 22 -21.59 -20.52 32.36
N GLY A 23 -22.71 -20.09 31.75
CA GLY A 23 -23.31 -20.76 30.60
C GLY A 23 -22.40 -20.74 29.37
N LEU A 24 -21.84 -19.58 29.02
CA LEU A 24 -20.89 -19.46 27.91
C LEU A 24 -19.60 -20.26 28.14
N SER A 25 -19.13 -20.32 29.39
CA SER A 25 -17.95 -21.13 29.74
C SER A 25 -18.21 -22.63 29.55
N GLN A 26 -19.41 -23.11 29.92
CA GLN A 26 -19.81 -24.50 29.71
C GLN A 26 -19.98 -24.83 28.23
N GLN A 27 -20.57 -23.93 27.45
CA GLN A 27 -20.71 -24.09 26.00
C GLN A 27 -19.35 -24.12 25.29
N ALA A 28 -18.43 -23.24 25.67
CA ALA A 28 -17.06 -23.24 25.15
C ALA A 28 -16.30 -24.54 25.47
N ARG A 29 -16.43 -25.07 26.70
CA ARG A 29 -15.84 -26.37 27.07
C ARG A 29 -16.42 -27.52 26.25
N THR A 30 -17.73 -27.51 26.02
CA THR A 30 -18.41 -28.50 25.15
C THR A 30 -17.96 -28.39 23.70
N ALA A 31 -17.55 -27.19 23.26
CA ALA A 31 -16.93 -26.95 21.96
C ALA A 31 -15.41 -27.28 21.92
N GLY A 32 -14.84 -27.81 23.00
CA GLY A 32 -13.43 -28.22 23.07
C GLY A 32 -12.45 -27.13 23.53
N TRP A 33 -12.92 -26.00 24.05
CA TRP A 33 -12.09 -24.87 24.46
C TRP A 33 -11.92 -24.75 25.97
N ARG A 34 -10.73 -24.34 26.41
CA ARG A 34 -10.47 -23.94 27.80
C ARG A 34 -10.96 -22.51 28.01
N ALA A 35 -12.11 -22.36 28.67
CA ALA A 35 -12.72 -21.06 28.93
C ALA A 35 -12.09 -20.33 30.13
N MET A 36 -11.63 -19.09 29.93
CA MET A 36 -11.15 -18.17 30.96
C MET A 36 -12.07 -16.95 31.02
N ALA A 37 -12.89 -16.87 32.06
CA ALA A 37 -14.04 -15.97 32.03
C ALA A 37 -13.99 -14.83 33.07
N ALA A 38 -14.51 -13.67 32.69
CA ALA A 38 -14.58 -12.44 33.48
C ALA A 38 -16.01 -11.88 33.45
N ARG A 39 -16.49 -11.35 34.59
CA ARG A 39 -17.81 -10.67 34.70
C ARG A 39 -17.73 -9.15 34.61
N ARG A 40 -16.54 -8.57 34.77
CA ARG A 40 -16.31 -7.12 34.80
C ARG A 40 -15.29 -6.75 33.74
N ALA A 41 -15.52 -5.61 33.10
CA ALA A 41 -14.64 -5.03 32.08
C ALA A 41 -13.36 -4.45 32.65
N THR A 42 -13.38 -4.09 33.94
CA THR A 42 -12.22 -3.59 34.68
C THR A 42 -11.09 -4.62 34.60
N ASP A 43 -9.95 -4.20 34.06
CA ASP A 43 -8.75 -5.01 33.81
C ASP A 43 -8.94 -6.16 32.81
N ALA A 44 -10.03 -6.19 32.02
CA ALA A 44 -10.27 -7.26 31.05
C ALA A 44 -9.18 -7.35 29.98
N ALA A 45 -8.66 -6.21 29.51
CA ALA A 45 -7.55 -6.13 28.57
C ALA A 45 -6.26 -6.73 29.13
N GLN A 46 -5.90 -6.37 30.37
CA GLN A 46 -4.75 -6.97 31.05
C GLN A 46 -4.96 -8.47 31.26
N ARG A 47 -6.14 -8.89 31.72
CA ARG A 47 -6.44 -10.31 31.94
C ARG A 47 -6.39 -11.13 30.65
N PHE A 48 -6.79 -10.54 29.52
CA PHE A 48 -6.62 -11.16 28.20
C PHE A 48 -5.14 -11.30 27.84
N LEU A 49 -4.34 -10.23 27.98
CA LEU A 49 -2.89 -10.25 27.70
C LEU A 49 -2.09 -11.20 28.60
N HIS A 50 -2.53 -11.41 29.84
CA HIS A 50 -1.93 -12.36 30.78
C HIS A 50 -2.47 -13.79 30.61
N SER A 51 -3.36 -14.01 29.64
CA SER A 51 -3.93 -15.32 29.36
C SER A 51 -3.32 -15.92 28.10
N ASP A 52 -3.32 -17.25 27.99
CA ASP A 52 -2.90 -17.95 26.77
C ASP A 52 -3.98 -17.92 25.67
N ALA A 53 -5.05 -17.13 25.84
CA ALA A 53 -6.12 -17.04 24.84
C ALA A 53 -5.73 -16.08 23.73
N GLN A 54 -5.90 -16.56 22.49
CA GLN A 54 -5.76 -15.74 21.28
C GLN A 54 -7.11 -15.26 20.76
N ILE A 55 -8.21 -15.74 21.36
CA ILE A 55 -9.56 -15.35 20.99
C ILE A 55 -10.26 -14.82 22.24
N ALA A 56 -10.89 -13.65 22.11
CA ALA A 56 -11.77 -13.06 23.11
C ALA A 56 -13.22 -13.10 22.61
N LEU A 57 -14.14 -13.54 23.47
CA LEU A 57 -15.58 -13.46 23.26
C LEU A 57 -16.18 -12.48 24.26
N VAL A 58 -16.83 -11.43 23.77
CA VAL A 58 -17.49 -10.41 24.57
C VAL A 58 -19.00 -10.55 24.42
N ASP A 59 -19.68 -10.83 25.53
CA ASP A 59 -21.13 -10.93 25.58
C ASP A 59 -21.75 -9.55 25.75
N MET A 60 -22.41 -9.10 24.69
CA MET A 60 -23.08 -7.82 24.57
C MET A 60 -24.61 -7.95 24.72
N ARG A 61 -25.15 -9.15 24.96
CA ARG A 61 -26.60 -9.37 25.08
C ARG A 61 -27.17 -8.57 26.26
N GLY A 62 -28.24 -7.82 26.02
CA GLY A 62 -28.91 -7.00 27.03
C GLY A 62 -28.17 -5.72 27.42
N ALA A 63 -27.08 -5.35 26.74
CA ALA A 63 -26.42 -4.05 26.91
C ALA A 63 -27.29 -2.95 26.25
N ARG A 64 -27.73 -1.96 27.03
CA ARG A 64 -28.50 -0.83 26.49
C ARG A 64 -27.59 0.05 25.63
N ASP A 65 -27.97 0.25 24.37
CA ASP A 65 -27.39 1.20 23.41
C ASP A 65 -25.86 1.27 23.40
N GLY A 66 -25.21 0.22 22.89
CA GLY A 66 -23.82 0.31 22.47
C GLY A 66 -22.84 0.60 23.61
N ASP A 67 -22.73 -0.33 24.55
CA ASP A 67 -21.63 -0.34 25.54
C ASP A 67 -20.30 -0.78 24.87
N VAL A 68 -19.98 -0.12 23.76
CA VAL A 68 -18.79 -0.25 22.92
C VAL A 68 -17.51 -0.16 23.76
N ARG A 69 -17.59 0.47 24.94
CA ARG A 69 -16.52 0.53 25.95
C ARG A 69 -15.97 -0.85 26.34
N LEU A 70 -16.81 -1.88 26.36
CA LEU A 70 -16.39 -3.27 26.64
C LEU A 70 -15.45 -3.80 25.57
N ILE A 71 -15.69 -3.41 24.31
CA ILE A 71 -14.94 -3.80 23.13
C ILE A 71 -13.71 -2.91 22.97
N THR A 72 -13.85 -1.59 23.02
CA THR A 72 -12.75 -0.62 22.86
C THR A 72 -11.61 -0.85 23.85
N ALA A 73 -11.92 -1.31 25.07
CA ALA A 73 -10.88 -1.64 26.05
C ALA A 73 -10.07 -2.88 25.66
N LEU A 74 -10.67 -3.86 24.98
CA LEU A 74 -10.07 -5.14 24.62
C LEU A 74 -9.38 -5.12 23.24
N VAL A 75 -9.85 -4.29 22.31
CA VAL A 75 -9.33 -4.22 20.93
C VAL A 75 -7.81 -4.05 20.86
N PRO A 76 -7.18 -3.07 21.54
CA PRO A 76 -5.72 -2.90 21.48
C PRO A 76 -4.95 -4.14 21.99
N ALA A 77 -5.50 -4.84 22.97
CA ALA A 77 -4.90 -6.03 23.55
C ALA A 77 -5.02 -7.26 22.62
N VAL A 78 -6.17 -7.41 21.95
CA VAL A 78 -6.40 -8.48 20.97
C VAL A 78 -5.56 -8.25 19.71
N ASP A 79 -5.51 -7.01 19.22
CA ASP A 79 -4.72 -6.64 18.03
C ASP A 79 -3.22 -6.81 18.25
N ALA A 80 -2.71 -6.38 19.42
CA ALA A 80 -1.29 -6.53 19.77
C ALA A 80 -0.84 -8.01 19.79
N GLY A 81 -1.76 -8.93 20.13
CA GLY A 81 -1.51 -10.38 20.13
C GLY A 81 -1.76 -11.08 18.79
N GLY A 82 -2.25 -10.37 17.76
CA GLY A 82 -2.74 -11.00 16.53
C GLY A 82 -3.94 -11.93 16.77
N GLY A 83 -4.76 -11.59 17.76
CA GLY A 83 -5.91 -12.37 18.20
C GLY A 83 -7.19 -12.06 17.42
N ALA A 84 -8.28 -12.75 17.77
CA ALA A 84 -9.60 -12.49 17.24
C ALA A 84 -10.58 -12.06 18.34
N LEU A 85 -11.38 -11.04 18.06
CA LEU A 85 -12.44 -10.55 18.94
C LEU A 85 -13.82 -10.94 18.38
N ILE A 86 -14.57 -11.74 19.14
CA ILE A 86 -15.93 -12.17 18.84
C ILE A 86 -16.89 -11.39 19.72
N VAL A 87 -17.93 -10.79 19.15
CA VAL A 87 -19.00 -10.12 19.91
C VAL A 87 -20.28 -10.94 19.83
N LEU A 88 -20.89 -11.22 20.98
CA LEU A 88 -22.15 -11.95 21.07
C LEU A 88 -23.29 -10.94 21.29
N VAL A 89 -24.22 -10.84 20.33
CA VAL A 89 -25.32 -9.86 20.31
C VAL A 89 -26.68 -10.56 20.38
N ASP A 90 -27.73 -9.81 20.75
CA ASP A 90 -29.11 -10.30 20.60
C ASP A 90 -29.50 -10.29 19.11
N GLY A 91 -30.27 -11.27 18.66
CA GLY A 91 -30.74 -11.35 17.28
C GLY A 91 -31.64 -10.18 16.89
N GLN A 92 -32.31 -9.55 17.87
CA GLN A 92 -33.08 -8.32 17.65
C GLN A 92 -32.19 -7.07 17.48
N ASP A 93 -30.94 -7.13 17.91
CA ASP A 93 -29.99 -6.00 17.91
C ASP A 93 -28.94 -6.10 16.78
N ILE A 94 -29.19 -6.89 15.74
CA ILE A 94 -28.20 -7.15 14.68
C ILE A 94 -27.74 -5.88 13.93
N ALA A 95 -28.56 -4.82 13.95
CA ALA A 95 -28.24 -3.52 13.36
C ALA A 95 -27.01 -2.84 14.00
N VAL A 96 -26.60 -3.24 15.21
CA VAL A 96 -25.40 -2.70 15.88
C VAL A 96 -24.10 -3.31 15.33
N VAL A 97 -24.17 -4.45 14.63
CA VAL A 97 -23.00 -5.24 14.20
C VAL A 97 -22.02 -4.44 13.34
N PRO A 98 -22.42 -3.67 12.30
CA PRO A 98 -21.48 -2.88 11.50
C PRO A 98 -20.63 -1.94 12.34
N ARG A 99 -21.24 -1.25 13.31
CA ARG A 99 -20.56 -0.37 14.25
C ARG A 99 -19.60 -1.13 15.17
N LEU A 100 -19.93 -2.35 15.59
CA LEU A 100 -19.02 -3.16 16.41
C LEU A 100 -17.81 -3.66 15.61
N LEU A 101 -17.99 -3.96 14.31
CA LEU A 101 -16.90 -4.30 13.40
C LEU A 101 -15.97 -3.11 13.16
N GLU A 102 -16.52 -1.90 12.95
CA GLU A 102 -15.74 -0.66 12.82
C GLU A 102 -14.89 -0.35 14.06
N VAL A 103 -15.37 -0.72 15.26
CA VAL A 103 -14.62 -0.51 16.50
C VAL A 103 -13.50 -1.54 16.70
N GLY A 104 -13.51 -2.65 15.96
CA GLY A 104 -12.45 -3.68 16.01
C GLY A 104 -12.93 -5.08 16.39
N ALA A 105 -14.23 -5.35 16.42
CA ALA A 105 -14.70 -6.74 16.45
C ALA A 105 -14.35 -7.43 15.13
N THR A 106 -13.83 -8.65 15.20
CA THR A 106 -13.44 -9.43 14.00
C THR A 106 -14.57 -10.35 13.52
N HIS A 107 -15.43 -10.77 14.45
CA HIS A 107 -16.52 -11.71 14.22
C HIS A 107 -17.68 -11.35 15.14
N PHE A 108 -18.89 -11.77 14.78
CA PHE A 108 -20.06 -11.69 15.66
C PHE A 108 -20.79 -13.04 15.73
N LEU A 109 -21.59 -13.20 16.78
CA LEU A 109 -22.53 -14.30 16.95
C LEU A 109 -23.86 -13.71 17.45
N ALA A 110 -24.98 -14.07 16.82
CA ALA A 110 -26.30 -13.56 17.22
C ALA A 110 -27.07 -14.62 18.00
N ALA A 111 -27.71 -14.25 19.11
CA ALA A 111 -28.56 -15.14 19.89
C ALA A 111 -30.02 -15.14 19.39
N PRO A 112 -30.75 -16.28 19.51
CA PRO A 112 -30.26 -17.58 19.95
C PRO A 112 -29.37 -18.25 18.91
N PHE A 113 -28.29 -18.90 19.36
CA PHE A 113 -27.37 -19.65 18.51
C PHE A 113 -27.31 -21.12 18.94
N THR A 114 -27.04 -22.01 17.99
CA THR A 114 -26.82 -23.44 18.26
C THR A 114 -25.37 -23.71 18.67
N PRO A 115 -25.07 -24.86 19.30
CA PRO A 115 -23.69 -25.29 19.52
C PRO A 115 -22.87 -25.41 18.21
N GLY A 116 -23.53 -25.62 17.07
CA GLY A 116 -22.90 -25.63 15.75
C GLY A 116 -22.39 -24.24 15.35
N ASP A 117 -23.21 -23.22 15.59
CA ASP A 117 -22.88 -21.82 15.25
C ASP A 117 -21.68 -21.32 16.08
N LEU A 118 -21.68 -21.58 17.39
CA LEU A 118 -20.53 -21.23 18.25
C LEU A 118 -19.25 -21.93 17.78
N ARG A 119 -19.32 -23.22 17.41
CA ARG A 119 -18.16 -23.95 16.86
C ARG A 119 -17.68 -23.38 15.54
N ALA A 120 -18.60 -23.02 14.64
CA ALA A 120 -18.26 -22.45 13.34
C ALA A 120 -17.60 -21.07 13.50
N THR A 121 -18.13 -20.21 14.38
CA THR A 121 -17.56 -18.89 14.67
C THR A 121 -16.19 -19.00 15.34
N LEU A 122 -16.03 -19.89 16.34
CA LEU A 122 -14.74 -20.14 16.97
C LEU A 122 -13.71 -20.73 15.99
N ALA A 123 -14.12 -21.62 15.09
CA ALA A 123 -13.25 -22.14 14.04
C ALA A 123 -12.84 -21.07 13.02
N SER A 124 -13.76 -20.17 12.65
CA SER A 124 -13.46 -19.02 11.79
C SER A 124 -12.47 -18.04 12.45
N ALA A 125 -12.73 -17.68 13.71
CA ALA A 125 -11.86 -16.84 14.50
C ALA A 125 -10.48 -17.49 14.70
N GLN A 126 -10.42 -18.79 14.95
CA GLN A 126 -9.14 -19.50 15.03
C GLN A 126 -8.42 -19.55 13.69
N ARG A 127 -9.10 -19.68 12.55
CA ARG A 127 -8.45 -19.56 11.22
C ARG A 127 -7.93 -18.14 10.96
N LEU A 128 -8.59 -17.11 11.49
CA LEU A 128 -8.06 -15.75 11.46
C LEU A 128 -6.79 -15.66 12.31
N VAL A 129 -6.85 -16.14 13.55
CA VAL A 129 -5.69 -16.22 14.45
C VAL A 129 -4.57 -17.02 13.80
N ASP A 130 -4.80 -18.23 13.29
CA ASP A 130 -3.77 -19.06 12.64
C ASP A 130 -3.16 -18.36 11.40
N ARG A 131 -3.94 -17.54 10.67
CA ARG A 131 -3.43 -16.70 9.57
C ARG A 131 -2.59 -15.51 10.07
N LEU A 132 -2.93 -14.93 11.21
CA LEU A 132 -2.22 -13.81 11.83
C LEU A 132 -0.98 -14.27 12.62
N VAL A 133 -1.12 -15.29 13.48
CA VAL A 133 -0.12 -16.02 14.29
C VAL A 133 0.82 -16.85 13.44
N GLY A 134 0.35 -17.43 12.33
CA GLY A 134 1.18 -18.10 11.32
C GLY A 134 2.17 -17.17 10.62
N GLY A 135 2.01 -15.84 10.79
CA GLY A 135 3.01 -14.84 10.46
C GLY A 135 3.63 -14.11 11.67
N ALA A 136 2.96 -14.02 12.82
CA ALA A 136 3.41 -13.20 13.94
C ALA A 136 4.16 -13.97 15.05
N THR A 137 3.78 -15.21 15.38
CA THR A 137 4.24 -15.87 16.61
C THR A 137 5.47 -16.75 16.40
N HIS A 138 5.65 -17.27 15.18
CA HIS A 138 6.92 -17.88 14.77
C HIS A 138 7.96 -16.86 14.28
N SER A 139 7.54 -15.69 13.78
CA SER A 139 8.49 -14.75 13.19
C SER A 139 9.13 -13.83 14.23
N ARG A 140 8.40 -13.24 15.20
CA ARG A 140 9.04 -12.31 16.15
C ARG A 140 9.86 -12.98 17.26
N ARG A 141 9.42 -14.13 17.77
CA ARG A 141 10.13 -14.87 18.85
C ARG A 141 11.25 -15.76 18.30
N ALA A 142 11.04 -16.47 17.18
CA ALA A 142 12.08 -17.32 16.61
C ALA A 142 13.12 -16.56 15.76
N GLN A 143 12.84 -15.36 15.23
CA GLN A 143 13.87 -14.54 14.56
C GLN A 143 14.77 -13.80 15.57
N ARG A 144 14.26 -13.37 16.74
CA ARG A 144 15.10 -12.81 17.82
C ARG A 144 15.97 -13.87 18.49
N ILE A 145 15.48 -15.10 18.63
CA ILE A 145 16.26 -16.21 19.20
C ILE A 145 17.29 -16.77 18.18
N ARG A 146 17.15 -16.46 16.88
CA ARG A 146 18.08 -16.92 15.82
C ARG A 146 19.10 -15.87 15.34
N ARG A 147 18.98 -14.59 15.72
CA ARG A 147 19.95 -13.52 15.40
C ARG A 147 20.36 -12.84 16.69
N GLY A 148 21.66 -12.81 16.97
CA GLY A 148 22.25 -12.48 18.28
C GLY A 148 21.99 -11.10 18.91
N ASP A 149 20.95 -10.36 18.51
CA ASP A 149 20.63 -8.98 18.93
C ASP A 149 19.60 -8.84 20.06
N ALA A 150 19.10 -9.95 20.61
CA ALA A 150 18.18 -9.90 21.75
C ALA A 150 18.92 -9.49 23.04
N LEU A 151 18.39 -8.54 23.81
CA LEU A 151 18.85 -8.21 25.17
C LEU A 151 17.96 -8.94 26.18
N PHE A 152 18.47 -10.00 26.78
CA PHE A 152 17.72 -10.78 27.76
C PHE A 152 18.66 -11.45 28.75
N TRP A 153 18.10 -11.90 29.87
CA TRP A 153 18.78 -12.82 30.76
C TRP A 153 17.82 -13.79 31.44
N GLU A 154 18.35 -14.94 31.81
CA GLU A 154 17.62 -16.02 32.45
C GLU A 154 18.43 -16.53 33.65
N ARG A 155 17.76 -16.85 34.75
CA ARG A 155 18.40 -17.37 35.95
C ARG A 155 18.34 -18.90 35.96
N GLU A 156 19.43 -19.53 35.58
CA GLU A 156 19.59 -20.98 35.65
C GLU A 156 20.29 -21.37 36.97
N GLY A 157 19.50 -21.78 37.97
CA GLY A 157 20.02 -22.13 39.30
C GLY A 157 20.64 -20.93 40.04
N ASP A 158 21.94 -21.03 40.35
CA ASP A 158 22.72 -19.96 40.98
C ASP A 158 23.54 -19.12 39.97
N ARG A 159 23.20 -19.20 38.68
CA ARG A 159 23.81 -18.37 37.64
C ARG A 159 22.75 -17.61 36.84
N ILE A 160 23.16 -16.47 36.30
CA ILE A 160 22.38 -15.64 35.38
C ILE A 160 23.07 -15.73 34.03
N ARG A 161 22.38 -16.32 33.05
CA ARG A 161 22.79 -16.38 31.66
C ARG A 161 22.24 -15.14 30.94
N LEU A 162 23.13 -14.31 30.44
CA LEU A 162 22.88 -13.10 29.68
C LEU A 162 23.04 -13.40 28.20
N SER A 163 22.34 -12.66 27.35
CA SER A 163 22.68 -12.62 25.93
C SER A 163 24.01 -11.89 25.67
N ASP A 164 24.67 -12.19 24.55
CA ASP A 164 25.95 -11.61 24.13
C ASP A 164 25.93 -10.08 24.10
N ASN A 165 24.84 -9.51 23.58
CA ASN A 165 24.66 -8.07 23.52
C ASN A 165 24.46 -7.46 24.92
N LEU A 166 23.66 -8.09 25.79
CA LEU A 166 23.45 -7.59 27.14
C LEU A 166 24.73 -7.65 27.98
N ALA A 167 25.52 -8.72 27.86
CA ALA A 167 26.82 -8.83 28.53
C ALA A 167 27.77 -7.70 28.10
N ARG A 168 27.84 -7.41 26.79
CA ARG A 168 28.63 -6.28 26.26
C ARG A 168 28.17 -4.92 26.80
N HIS A 169 26.87 -4.64 26.83
CA HIS A 169 26.35 -3.37 27.34
C HIS A 169 26.52 -3.20 28.86
N LEU A 170 26.58 -4.31 29.61
CA LEU A 170 26.87 -4.30 31.03
C LEU A 170 28.38 -4.30 31.35
N GLY A 171 29.25 -4.35 30.33
CA GLY A 171 30.70 -4.37 30.49
C GLY A 171 31.21 -5.67 31.10
N LEU A 172 30.60 -6.80 30.75
CA LEU A 172 30.92 -8.13 31.25
C LEU A 172 31.60 -8.97 30.18
N ASP A 173 32.70 -9.62 30.53
CA ASP A 173 33.45 -10.52 29.63
C ASP A 173 32.81 -11.92 29.55
N GLU A 174 31.95 -12.27 30.50
CA GLU A 174 31.29 -13.57 30.59
C GLU A 174 29.77 -13.43 30.45
N GLN A 175 29.16 -14.32 29.64
CA GLN A 175 27.71 -14.40 29.43
C GLN A 175 26.97 -15.12 30.56
N SER A 176 27.69 -15.75 31.49
CA SER A 176 27.10 -16.43 32.63
C SER A 176 27.76 -15.93 33.89
N ILE A 177 27.02 -15.27 34.78
CA ILE A 177 27.55 -14.68 36.00
C ILE A 177 26.73 -15.07 37.23
N GLY A 178 27.33 -15.03 38.41
CA GLY A 178 26.57 -15.21 39.65
C GLY A 178 25.63 -14.01 39.93
N PRO A 179 24.54 -14.18 40.70
CA PRO A 179 23.63 -13.10 41.09
C PRO A 179 24.34 -11.91 41.73
N ALA A 180 25.35 -12.16 42.57
CA ALA A 180 26.17 -11.11 43.16
C ALA A 180 27.06 -10.37 42.14
N GLY A 181 27.44 -11.04 41.04
CA GLY A 181 28.13 -10.42 39.90
C GLY A 181 27.20 -9.46 39.16
N PHE A 182 25.97 -9.90 38.87
CA PHE A 182 24.96 -9.08 38.19
C PHE A 182 24.64 -7.80 38.98
N ILE A 183 24.42 -7.90 40.30
CA ILE A 183 24.16 -6.71 41.12
C ILE A 183 25.38 -5.78 41.21
N ARG A 184 26.61 -6.32 41.07
CA ARG A 184 27.84 -5.52 41.13
C ARG A 184 28.10 -4.72 39.85
N CYS A 185 27.61 -5.14 38.68
CA CYS A 185 27.73 -4.35 37.45
C CYS A 185 26.78 -3.15 37.42
N LEU A 186 25.76 -3.13 38.29
CA LEU A 186 24.79 -2.03 38.39
C LEU A 186 25.32 -0.83 39.21
N PRO A 187 24.88 0.41 38.90
CA PRO A 187 25.20 1.60 39.68
C PRO A 187 24.85 1.44 41.17
N ARG A 188 25.76 1.84 42.06
CA ARG A 188 25.60 1.64 43.52
C ARG A 188 24.30 2.23 44.09
N SER A 189 23.86 3.37 43.54
CA SER A 189 22.63 4.06 43.94
C SER A 189 21.35 3.27 43.63
N GLU A 190 21.37 2.39 42.62
CA GLU A 190 20.16 1.73 42.09
C GLU A 190 20.04 0.25 42.51
N ARG A 191 21.13 -0.36 43.01
CA ARG A 191 21.15 -1.77 43.46
C ARG A 191 20.04 -2.14 44.44
N ARG A 192 19.70 -1.22 45.36
CA ARG A 192 18.67 -1.47 46.38
C ARG A 192 17.28 -1.60 45.75
N SER A 193 16.98 -0.79 44.72
CA SER A 193 15.71 -0.83 43.98
C SER A 193 15.58 -2.12 43.16
N VAL A 194 16.65 -2.49 42.45
CA VAL A 194 16.70 -3.74 41.67
C VAL A 194 16.50 -4.98 42.56
N MET A 195 17.17 -5.02 43.72
CA MET A 195 16.99 -6.11 44.70
C MET A 195 15.60 -6.13 45.33
N ALA A 196 14.89 -5.01 45.37
CA ALA A 196 13.50 -4.96 45.82
C ALA A 196 12.56 -5.56 44.77
N ALA A 197 12.72 -5.21 43.50
CA ALA A 197 11.94 -5.77 42.38
C ALA A 197 12.13 -7.29 42.23
N LEU A 198 13.37 -7.78 42.27
CA LEU A 198 13.67 -9.22 42.20
C LEU A 198 13.04 -10.00 43.37
N ARG A 199 13.14 -9.46 44.60
CA ARG A 199 12.49 -10.07 45.78
C ARG A 199 10.97 -9.91 45.77
N GLY A 200 10.45 -8.88 45.11
CA GLY A 200 9.03 -8.63 44.91
C GLY A 200 8.43 -9.75 44.06
N MET A 201 8.97 -9.94 42.85
CA MET A 201 8.55 -11.00 41.93
C MET A 201 8.71 -12.40 42.55
N MET A 202 9.82 -12.70 43.23
CA MET A 202 10.01 -14.01 43.87
C MET A 202 8.96 -14.33 44.95
N ARG A 203 8.40 -13.30 45.61
CA ARG A 203 7.35 -13.46 46.63
C ARG A 203 5.95 -13.45 46.05
N SER A 204 5.70 -12.63 45.03
CA SER A 204 4.37 -12.40 44.46
C SER A 204 4.04 -13.32 43.29
N GLY A 205 5.05 -13.88 42.61
CA GLY A 205 4.91 -14.60 41.36
C GLY A 205 4.43 -13.73 40.19
N ARG A 206 4.37 -12.41 40.35
CA ARG A 206 3.89 -11.46 39.34
C ARG A 206 5.05 -10.83 38.56
N PRO A 207 4.84 -10.48 37.28
CA PRO A 207 5.81 -9.70 36.53
C PRO A 207 6.13 -8.38 37.24
N GLU A 208 7.41 -8.03 37.27
CA GLU A 208 7.94 -6.81 37.87
C GLU A 208 8.89 -6.16 36.86
N ALA A 209 9.14 -4.86 36.98
CA ALA A 209 10.14 -4.19 36.16
C ALA A 209 11.05 -3.32 37.01
N PHE A 210 12.30 -3.19 36.59
CA PHE A 210 13.22 -2.22 37.18
C PHE A 210 14.05 -1.55 36.09
N ALA A 211 14.40 -0.29 36.31
CA ALA A 211 15.27 0.46 35.42
C ALA A 211 16.55 0.87 36.14
N HIS A 212 17.67 0.87 35.42
CA HIS A 212 18.94 1.37 35.93
C HIS A 212 19.74 2.10 34.84
N ALA A 213 20.68 2.95 35.23
CA ALA A 213 21.60 3.58 34.29
C ALA A 213 22.55 2.54 33.68
N ALA A 214 22.83 2.67 32.39
CA ALA A 214 23.75 1.77 31.71
C ALA A 214 25.21 2.02 32.16
N PRO A 215 25.95 0.97 32.57
CA PRO A 215 27.34 1.12 32.98
C PRO A 215 28.19 1.77 31.88
N GLY A 216 28.93 2.83 32.20
CA GLY A 216 29.81 3.50 31.25
C GLY A 216 29.12 4.40 30.21
N ARG A 217 27.79 4.54 30.24
CA ARG A 217 27.02 5.42 29.33
C ARG A 217 26.16 6.42 30.13
N PRO A 218 26.67 7.63 30.41
CA PRO A 218 25.95 8.64 31.19
C PRO A 218 24.71 9.14 30.42
N GLY A 219 23.52 9.00 31.00
CA GLY A 219 22.26 9.47 30.42
C GLY A 219 21.38 8.35 29.83
N ASP A 220 21.97 7.20 29.50
CA ASP A 220 21.21 6.05 29.01
C ASP A 220 20.76 5.14 30.15
N ARG A 221 19.56 4.59 30.01
CA ARG A 221 18.94 3.72 31.01
C ARG A 221 18.43 2.45 30.37
N LEU A 222 18.57 1.33 31.06
CA LEU A 222 18.03 0.02 30.69
C LEU A 222 16.84 -0.29 31.60
N VAL A 223 15.78 -0.87 31.04
CA VAL A 223 14.61 -1.42 31.74
C VAL A 223 14.61 -2.93 31.58
N HIS A 224 14.47 -3.63 32.69
CA HIS A 224 14.43 -5.08 32.77
C HIS A 224 13.01 -5.51 33.15
N HIS A 225 12.33 -6.17 32.22
CA HIS A 225 10.98 -6.70 32.39
C HIS A 225 11.04 -8.13 32.89
N LEU A 226 10.91 -8.31 34.20
CA LEU A 226 11.03 -9.58 34.87
C LEU A 226 9.78 -10.45 34.67
N ARG A 227 10.00 -11.73 34.40
CA ARG A 227 8.96 -12.75 34.25
C ARG A 227 9.39 -14.04 34.95
N LEU A 228 8.39 -14.84 35.29
CA LEU A 228 8.58 -16.20 35.79
C LEU A 228 8.08 -17.17 34.70
N ILE A 229 8.98 -17.96 34.13
CA ILE A 229 8.67 -18.95 33.09
C ILE A 229 9.09 -20.31 33.66
N ASP A 230 8.14 -21.22 33.88
CA ASP A 230 8.40 -22.56 34.41
C ASP A 230 9.24 -22.59 35.71
N GLY A 231 9.02 -21.60 36.59
CA GLY A 231 9.78 -21.45 37.85
C GLY A 231 11.16 -20.81 37.70
N VAL A 232 11.58 -20.50 36.47
CA VAL A 232 12.80 -19.79 36.13
C VAL A 232 12.52 -18.30 36.02
N VAL A 233 13.37 -17.50 36.67
CA VAL A 233 13.30 -16.04 36.53
C VAL A 233 14.00 -15.63 35.24
N ALA A 234 13.30 -14.93 34.36
CA ALA A 234 13.85 -14.37 33.14
C ALA A 234 13.54 -12.87 33.07
N ALA A 235 14.31 -12.12 32.29
CA ALA A 235 13.94 -10.77 31.93
C ALA A 235 14.31 -10.43 30.50
N ASP A 236 13.40 -9.73 29.84
CA ASP A 236 13.69 -9.02 28.59
C ASP A 236 14.15 -7.60 28.92
N VAL A 237 15.13 -7.09 28.19
CA VAL A 237 15.77 -5.81 28.49
C VAL A 237 15.60 -4.83 27.31
N GLU A 238 15.29 -3.58 27.60
CA GLU A 238 15.12 -2.49 26.63
C GLU A 238 15.76 -1.18 27.12
N TRP A 239 15.96 -0.22 26.23
CA TRP A 239 16.48 1.11 26.58
C TRP A 239 15.33 2.09 26.88
N LEU A 240 15.51 2.99 27.86
CA LEU A 240 14.50 3.96 28.34
C LEU A 240 14.70 5.38 27.78
N SER A 241 15.76 5.67 27.02
CA SER A 241 16.02 7.01 26.48
C SER A 241 15.42 7.23 25.08
N ASP A 242 14.63 8.30 24.92
CA ASP A 242 14.08 8.81 23.64
C ASP A 242 15.14 9.31 22.63
N ALA A 243 16.42 9.06 22.89
CA ALA A 243 17.56 9.46 22.05
C ALA A 243 18.02 8.36 21.07
N HIS A 244 17.37 7.19 21.06
CA HIS A 244 17.76 6.05 20.21
C HIS A 244 16.65 5.62 19.25
N GLY A 245 16.49 6.38 18.17
CA GLY A 245 16.32 5.79 16.84
C GLY A 245 17.41 6.35 15.93
N PRO A 246 18.05 5.60 15.00
CA PRO A 246 17.90 4.20 14.60
C PRO A 246 19.16 3.31 14.83
N ASP A 247 18.93 2.01 15.05
CA ASP A 247 19.72 0.85 14.55
C ASP A 247 21.28 0.89 14.61
N GLU A 248 21.87 0.34 15.69
CA GLU A 248 23.34 0.10 15.84
C GLU A 248 23.91 -0.94 14.84
N THR A 249 23.10 -1.65 14.03
CA THR A 249 23.59 -2.68 13.09
C THR A 249 23.75 -2.19 11.64
N GLY A 250 23.20 -1.03 11.32
CA GLY A 250 23.17 -0.51 9.95
C GLY A 250 22.35 -1.39 9.00
N ARG A 251 21.36 -2.14 9.51
CA ARG A 251 20.49 -3.05 8.75
C ARG A 251 19.00 -2.79 9.02
N ASP A 252 18.20 -2.86 7.96
CA ASP A 252 16.74 -2.80 8.05
C ASP A 252 16.17 -4.05 8.74
N ASP A 253 15.42 -3.86 9.82
CA ASP A 253 14.88 -4.92 10.69
C ASP A 253 14.00 -5.94 9.95
N LEU A 254 13.29 -5.49 8.91
CA LEU A 254 12.32 -6.31 8.19
C LEU A 254 12.97 -7.12 7.07
N THR A 255 13.93 -6.54 6.33
CA THR A 255 14.55 -7.20 5.17
C THR A 255 15.93 -7.77 5.45
N GLY A 256 16.62 -7.29 6.49
CA GLY A 256 18.02 -7.59 6.79
C GLY A 256 19.02 -6.96 5.82
N LEU A 257 18.57 -6.16 4.85
CA LEU A 257 19.44 -5.35 3.98
C LEU A 257 20.05 -4.19 4.77
N ARG A 258 20.98 -3.43 4.16
CA ARG A 258 21.49 -2.22 4.80
C ARG A 258 20.36 -1.20 5.00
N SER A 259 20.40 -0.46 6.11
CA SER A 259 19.47 0.62 6.39
C SER A 259 19.89 1.91 5.64
N ARG A 260 18.99 2.90 5.59
CA ARG A 260 19.26 4.21 4.96
C ARG A 260 20.53 4.88 5.48
N PRO A 261 20.80 4.96 6.80
CA PRO A 261 22.05 5.51 7.32
C PRO A 261 23.29 4.76 6.82
N ALA A 262 23.24 3.43 6.79
CA ALA A 262 24.36 2.60 6.29
C ALA A 262 24.59 2.77 4.78
N ALA A 263 23.54 3.05 4.01
CA ALA A 263 23.66 3.36 2.60
C ALA A 263 24.30 4.72 2.34
N LEU A 264 23.94 5.73 3.15
CA LEU A 264 24.56 7.05 3.10
C LEU A 264 26.05 6.97 3.45
N ASP A 265 26.41 6.28 4.54
CA ASP A 265 27.82 6.06 4.91
C ASP A 265 28.60 5.30 3.81
N TRP A 266 27.98 4.30 3.16
CA TRP A 266 28.61 3.59 2.05
C TRP A 266 28.94 4.51 0.86
N LEU A 267 28.02 5.42 0.52
CA LEU A 267 28.18 6.39 -0.57
C LEU A 267 29.20 7.48 -0.22
N GLU A 268 29.18 8.01 1.01
CA GLU A 268 30.13 9.04 1.45
C GLU A 268 31.57 8.52 1.43
N ARG A 269 31.81 7.27 1.83
CA ARG A 269 33.14 6.63 1.73
C ARG A 269 33.63 6.44 0.30
N ARG A 270 32.77 6.63 -0.70
CA ARG A 270 33.05 6.47 -2.14
C ARG A 270 32.96 7.79 -2.90
N LYS A 271 32.88 8.91 -2.18
CA LYS A 271 32.90 10.24 -2.77
C LYS A 271 34.16 10.42 -3.63
N GLY A 272 33.97 10.90 -4.86
CA GLY A 272 35.05 11.05 -5.85
C GLY A 272 35.31 9.81 -6.72
N LEU A 273 34.68 8.66 -6.45
CA LEU A 273 34.69 7.49 -7.35
C LEU A 273 33.48 7.50 -8.28
N ALA A 274 33.63 6.97 -9.49
CA ALA A 274 32.52 6.72 -10.40
C ALA A 274 31.53 5.73 -9.75
N THR A 275 30.38 6.27 -9.33
CA THR A 275 29.34 5.57 -8.59
C THR A 275 27.99 5.76 -9.28
N THR A 276 27.17 4.73 -9.35
CA THR A 276 25.81 4.82 -9.88
C THR A 276 24.83 4.22 -8.91
N VAL A 277 23.76 4.93 -8.63
CA VAL A 277 22.68 4.46 -7.75
C VAL A 277 21.43 4.15 -8.55
N LEU A 278 20.78 3.06 -8.19
CA LEU A 278 19.46 2.67 -8.68
C LEU A 278 18.52 2.74 -7.48
N LEU A 279 17.47 3.54 -7.58
CA LEU A 279 16.38 3.56 -6.61
C LEU A 279 15.18 2.83 -7.21
N LEU A 280 14.86 1.68 -6.63
CA LEU A 280 13.83 0.77 -7.09
C LEU A 280 12.63 0.83 -6.13
N SER A 281 11.41 0.94 -6.64
CA SER A 281 10.20 0.86 -5.80
C SER A 281 9.19 -0.14 -6.35
N ILE A 282 8.58 -0.89 -5.43
CA ILE A 282 7.50 -1.81 -5.73
C ILE A 282 6.19 -1.04 -5.83
N SER A 283 5.52 -1.19 -6.97
CA SER A 283 4.28 -0.47 -7.27
C SER A 283 3.06 -1.18 -6.67
N GLN A 284 2.04 -0.40 -6.31
CA GLN A 284 0.77 -0.88 -5.77
C GLN A 284 0.89 -1.82 -4.55
N PHE A 285 1.97 -1.68 -3.77
CA PHE A 285 2.19 -2.52 -2.61
C PHE A 285 1.14 -2.30 -1.52
N ASP A 286 0.59 -1.09 -1.41
CA ASP A 286 -0.48 -0.78 -0.47
C ASP A 286 -1.78 -1.52 -0.84
N ARG A 287 -2.07 -1.71 -2.14
CA ARG A 287 -3.19 -2.56 -2.60
C ARG A 287 -2.97 -4.02 -2.23
N MET A 288 -1.73 -4.50 -2.35
CA MET A 288 -1.38 -5.85 -1.91
C MET A 288 -1.49 -5.98 -0.37
N ASN A 289 -1.05 -4.99 0.40
CA ASN A 289 -1.24 -4.94 1.86
C ASN A 289 -2.73 -4.92 2.25
N ALA A 290 -3.57 -4.20 1.51
CA ALA A 290 -5.01 -4.17 1.74
C ALA A 290 -5.67 -5.52 1.42
N ALA A 291 -5.22 -6.20 0.36
CA ALA A 291 -5.78 -7.48 -0.07
C ALA A 291 -5.35 -8.68 0.78
N TYR A 292 -4.10 -8.71 1.24
CA TYR A 292 -3.50 -9.88 1.91
C TYR A 292 -3.03 -9.60 3.34
N GLY A 293 -3.17 -8.36 3.81
CA GLY A 293 -2.74 -7.90 5.12
C GLY A 293 -1.25 -7.53 5.15
N GLN A 294 -0.93 -6.61 6.06
CA GLN A 294 0.43 -6.08 6.25
C GLN A 294 1.47 -7.17 6.56
N VAL A 295 1.07 -8.26 7.25
CA VAL A 295 1.96 -9.39 7.57
C VAL A 295 2.43 -10.15 6.33
N VAL A 296 1.53 -10.37 5.35
CA VAL A 296 1.89 -11.00 4.07
C VAL A 296 2.77 -10.07 3.25
N GLY A 297 2.50 -8.77 3.31
CA GLY A 297 3.35 -7.75 2.71
C GLY A 297 4.76 -7.73 3.27
N ASP A 298 4.91 -7.70 4.58
CA ASP A 298 6.22 -7.73 5.25
C ASP A 298 7.04 -8.98 4.83
N ALA A 299 6.41 -10.16 4.82
CA ALA A 299 7.05 -11.39 4.35
C ALA A 299 7.41 -11.34 2.86
N LEU A 300 6.59 -10.67 2.04
CA LEU A 300 6.83 -10.46 0.62
C LEU A 300 7.99 -9.48 0.39
N LEU A 301 8.09 -8.38 1.14
CA LEU A 301 9.22 -7.45 1.12
C LEU A 301 10.54 -8.15 1.47
N GLY A 302 10.53 -9.03 2.48
CA GLY A 302 11.70 -9.83 2.81
C GLY A 302 12.14 -10.77 1.67
N ARG A 303 11.21 -11.28 0.86
CA ARG A 303 11.53 -12.12 -0.32
C ARG A 303 11.99 -11.31 -1.52
N ILE A 304 11.40 -10.14 -1.74
CA ILE A 304 11.83 -9.16 -2.74
C ILE A 304 13.27 -8.76 -2.44
N ALA A 305 13.57 -8.39 -1.20
CA ALA A 305 14.91 -8.05 -0.73
C ALA A 305 15.94 -9.15 -1.06
N ARG A 306 15.65 -10.42 -0.71
CA ARG A 306 16.51 -11.56 -1.03
C ARG A 306 16.67 -11.82 -2.53
N ARG A 307 15.67 -11.47 -3.34
CA ARG A 307 15.75 -11.61 -4.80
C ARG A 307 16.65 -10.52 -5.39
N ILE A 308 16.48 -9.27 -4.95
CA ILE A 308 17.31 -8.12 -5.34
C ILE A 308 18.77 -8.36 -4.94
N GLU A 309 19.01 -8.75 -3.69
CA GLU A 309 20.37 -8.98 -3.16
C GLU A 309 21.11 -10.06 -3.96
N ARG A 310 20.50 -11.24 -4.17
CA ARG A 310 21.13 -12.33 -4.94
C ARG A 310 21.49 -11.91 -6.36
N MET A 311 20.56 -11.31 -7.08
CA MET A 311 20.81 -10.88 -8.46
C MET A 311 21.87 -9.78 -8.55
N THR A 312 21.87 -8.86 -7.58
CA THR A 312 22.87 -7.79 -7.54
C THR A 312 24.26 -8.35 -7.26
N VAL A 313 24.39 -9.32 -6.34
CA VAL A 313 25.66 -10.01 -6.05
C VAL A 313 26.18 -10.76 -7.27
N ASP A 314 25.30 -11.47 -8.00
CA ASP A 314 25.67 -12.26 -9.18
C ASP A 314 26.13 -11.38 -10.35
N MET A 315 25.54 -10.18 -10.49
CA MET A 315 25.75 -9.30 -11.66
C MET A 315 26.74 -8.16 -11.42
N ALA A 316 26.96 -7.76 -10.17
CA ALA A 316 27.80 -6.61 -9.83
C ALA A 316 28.56 -6.84 -8.51
N VAL A 317 29.79 -7.36 -8.64
CA VAL A 317 30.69 -7.59 -7.50
C VAL A 317 31.01 -6.27 -6.81
N GLY A 318 30.80 -6.21 -5.49
CA GLY A 318 31.05 -5.01 -4.67
C GLY A 318 29.90 -4.01 -4.63
N ALA A 319 28.78 -4.30 -5.29
CA ALA A 319 27.56 -3.50 -5.19
C ALA A 319 26.93 -3.57 -3.79
N MET A 320 26.22 -2.50 -3.42
CA MET A 320 25.50 -2.38 -2.15
C MET A 320 24.01 -2.45 -2.41
N VAL A 321 23.27 -3.21 -1.59
CA VAL A 321 21.81 -3.21 -1.56
C VAL A 321 21.33 -2.74 -0.19
N ALA A 322 20.43 -1.77 -0.17
CA ALA A 322 19.84 -1.19 1.01
C ALA A 322 18.33 -1.03 0.85
N ARG A 323 17.60 -0.99 1.97
CA ARG A 323 16.20 -0.54 2.00
C ARG A 323 16.15 0.83 2.65
N ILE A 324 15.57 1.79 1.94
CA ILE A 324 15.64 3.20 2.32
C ILE A 324 14.37 3.66 3.05
N ALA A 325 13.21 3.23 2.58
CA ALA A 325 11.90 3.50 3.16
C ALA A 325 10.85 2.58 2.54
N GLY A 326 9.82 2.15 3.28
CA GLY A 326 8.64 1.49 2.72
C GLY A 326 8.96 0.36 1.71
N THR A 327 8.63 0.58 0.44
CA THR A 327 8.86 -0.37 -0.66
C THR A 327 10.07 -0.04 -1.53
N GLU A 328 10.91 0.89 -1.07
CA GLU A 328 12.02 1.46 -1.82
C GLU A 328 13.37 0.84 -1.44
N PHE A 329 14.06 0.33 -2.46
CA PHE A 329 15.35 -0.32 -2.38
C PHE A 329 16.39 0.50 -3.14
N LEU A 330 17.56 0.69 -2.56
CA LEU A 330 18.69 1.38 -3.19
C LEU A 330 19.79 0.39 -3.52
N ILE A 331 20.23 0.40 -4.77
CA ILE A 331 21.39 -0.36 -5.23
C ILE A 331 22.50 0.61 -5.59
N GLY A 332 23.68 0.47 -5.00
CA GLY A 332 24.87 1.27 -5.28
C GLY A 332 25.90 0.45 -6.06
N LEU A 333 26.34 0.96 -7.20
CA LEU A 333 27.34 0.36 -8.09
C LEU A 333 28.60 1.24 -8.12
N THR A 334 29.78 0.63 -8.17
CA THR A 334 31.06 1.33 -8.32
C THR A 334 31.93 0.68 -9.40
N GLY A 335 32.95 1.42 -9.86
CA GLY A 335 33.94 0.89 -10.79
C GLY A 335 33.34 0.56 -12.15
N GLU A 336 33.76 -0.54 -12.77
CA GLU A 336 33.28 -0.93 -14.10
C GLU A 336 31.78 -1.22 -14.18
N ALA A 337 31.12 -1.51 -13.05
CA ALA A 337 29.68 -1.74 -12.98
C ALA A 337 28.86 -0.43 -12.90
N ALA A 338 29.51 0.71 -12.64
CA ALA A 338 28.84 2.01 -12.49
C ALA A 338 28.50 2.70 -13.81
N THR A 339 28.71 2.08 -14.97
CA THR A 339 28.31 2.69 -16.26
C THR A 339 26.79 2.72 -16.40
N ALA A 340 26.25 3.74 -17.08
CA ALA A 340 24.81 3.91 -17.26
C ALA A 340 24.18 2.69 -17.97
N GLU A 341 24.89 2.11 -18.94
CA GLU A 341 24.45 0.93 -19.68
C GLU A 341 24.31 -0.30 -18.78
N LYS A 342 25.32 -0.59 -17.95
CA LYS A 342 25.29 -1.74 -17.02
C LYS A 342 24.27 -1.54 -15.90
N ALA A 343 24.14 -0.31 -15.39
CA ALA A 343 23.10 0.03 -14.43
C ALA A 343 21.69 -0.16 -15.02
N THR A 344 21.48 0.26 -16.27
CA THR A 344 20.21 0.06 -16.98
C THR A 344 19.92 -1.41 -17.23
N PHE A 345 20.92 -2.17 -17.64
CA PHE A 345 20.80 -3.62 -17.83
C PHE A 345 20.44 -4.32 -16.51
N LEU A 346 21.11 -3.98 -15.40
CA LEU A 346 20.78 -4.49 -14.07
C LEU A 346 19.36 -4.12 -13.66
N ALA A 347 18.93 -2.87 -13.88
CA ALA A 347 17.56 -2.43 -13.60
C ALA A 347 16.51 -3.25 -14.35
N ARG A 348 16.72 -3.52 -15.65
CA ARG A 348 15.83 -4.38 -16.46
C ARG A 348 15.74 -5.80 -15.90
N GLN A 349 16.88 -6.39 -15.54
CA GLN A 349 16.90 -7.73 -14.95
C GLN A 349 16.18 -7.76 -13.60
N LEU A 350 16.41 -6.78 -12.72
CA LEU A 350 15.76 -6.69 -11.41
C LEU A 350 14.24 -6.52 -11.55
N ILE A 351 13.77 -5.63 -12.42
CA ILE A 351 12.33 -5.44 -12.68
C ILE A 351 11.71 -6.71 -13.25
N GLY A 352 12.32 -7.33 -14.26
CA GLY A 352 11.83 -8.58 -14.84
C GLY A 352 11.77 -9.72 -13.81
N ALA A 353 12.73 -9.79 -12.90
CA ALA A 353 12.73 -10.78 -11.84
C ALA A 353 11.71 -10.51 -10.73
N ILE A 354 11.42 -9.25 -10.41
CA ILE A 354 10.33 -8.89 -9.49
C ILE A 354 8.96 -9.16 -10.13
N GLY A 355 8.84 -8.98 -11.45
CA GLY A 355 7.65 -9.35 -12.23
C GLY A 355 7.30 -10.84 -12.15
N ARG A 356 8.25 -11.71 -11.81
CA ARG A 356 7.98 -13.14 -11.62
C ARG A 356 7.14 -13.37 -10.36
N PRO A 357 6.05 -14.16 -10.42
CA PRO A 357 5.17 -14.38 -9.29
C PRO A 357 5.90 -14.79 -8.00
N PHE A 358 5.46 -14.24 -6.88
CA PHE A 358 5.86 -14.66 -5.55
C PHE A 358 4.75 -15.53 -4.96
N SER A 359 5.08 -16.73 -4.50
CA SER A 359 4.14 -17.56 -3.74
C SER A 359 3.90 -16.94 -2.37
N ALA A 360 2.66 -16.77 -1.93
CA ALA A 360 2.28 -16.35 -0.59
C ALA A 360 1.18 -17.30 -0.08
N GLY A 361 1.58 -18.38 0.60
CA GLY A 361 0.69 -19.51 0.84
C GLY A 361 0.25 -20.13 -0.50
N ASP A 362 -1.06 -20.27 -0.68
CA ASP A 362 -1.69 -20.82 -1.90
C ASP A 362 -1.83 -19.82 -3.06
N HIS A 363 -1.39 -18.57 -2.87
CA HIS A 363 -1.55 -17.50 -3.87
C HIS A 363 -0.25 -17.20 -4.60
N LEU A 364 -0.36 -16.84 -5.88
CA LEU A 364 0.73 -16.31 -6.70
C LEU A 364 0.53 -14.81 -6.89
N ILE A 365 1.36 -14.01 -6.23
CA ILE A 365 1.29 -12.55 -6.28
C ILE A 365 2.25 -12.04 -7.34
N ARG A 366 1.73 -11.35 -8.36
CA ARG A 366 2.53 -10.60 -9.34
C ARG A 366 2.70 -9.18 -8.85
N LEU A 367 3.91 -8.67 -8.97
CA LEU A 367 4.26 -7.31 -8.58
C LEU A 367 4.96 -6.62 -9.73
N THR A 368 4.76 -5.33 -9.85
CA THR A 368 5.52 -4.48 -10.75
C THR A 368 6.48 -3.61 -9.96
N ALA A 369 7.61 -3.27 -10.56
CA ALA A 369 8.61 -2.41 -9.95
C ALA A 369 9.03 -1.34 -10.94
N ARG A 370 9.42 -0.19 -10.41
CA ARG A 370 9.92 0.95 -11.16
C ARG A 370 11.29 1.34 -10.65
N CYS A 371 12.15 1.84 -11.53
CA CYS A 371 13.53 2.18 -11.20
C CYS A 371 13.90 3.59 -11.69
N GLY A 372 14.44 4.41 -10.79
CA GLY A 372 15.19 5.61 -11.13
C GLY A 372 16.70 5.34 -11.04
N ILE A 373 17.49 5.81 -12.00
CA ILE A 373 18.95 5.60 -12.03
C ILE A 373 19.65 6.96 -12.06
N ALA A 374 20.66 7.16 -11.21
CA ALA A 374 21.50 8.36 -11.22
C ALA A 374 22.99 8.02 -11.07
N GLN A 375 23.83 8.65 -11.90
CA GLN A 375 25.28 8.55 -11.79
C GLN A 375 25.85 9.72 -10.98
N SER A 376 26.88 9.46 -10.16
CA SER A 376 27.58 10.42 -9.32
C SER A 376 28.27 11.50 -10.15
N ARG A 377 28.12 12.76 -9.75
CA ARG A 377 28.87 13.89 -10.31
C ARG A 377 30.03 14.28 -9.39
N SER A 378 30.95 15.07 -9.91
CA SER A 378 32.13 15.54 -9.16
C SER A 378 31.77 16.40 -7.93
N ASP A 379 30.60 17.01 -7.90
CA ASP A 379 30.07 17.87 -6.83
C ASP A 379 28.95 17.24 -5.99
N ASP A 380 28.59 15.99 -6.24
CA ASP A 380 27.52 15.31 -5.49
C ASP A 380 28.00 14.85 -4.10
N ASP A 381 27.14 15.06 -3.10
CA ASP A 381 27.15 14.31 -1.84
C ASP A 381 26.18 13.11 -1.95
N ALA A 382 26.25 12.17 -1.00
CA ALA A 382 25.42 10.96 -1.01
C ALA A 382 23.92 11.28 -1.05
N THR A 383 23.51 12.36 -0.38
CA THR A 383 22.10 12.77 -0.28
C THR A 383 21.58 13.32 -1.62
N ARG A 384 22.37 14.15 -2.30
CA ARG A 384 22.07 14.69 -3.63
C ARG A 384 21.98 13.59 -4.68
N LEU A 385 22.88 12.61 -4.62
CA LEU A 385 22.88 11.47 -5.53
C LEU A 385 21.62 10.60 -5.36
N ILE A 386 21.24 10.26 -4.11
CA ILE A 386 19.99 9.54 -3.83
C ILE A 386 18.77 10.36 -4.25
N ARG A 387 18.75 11.67 -3.97
CA ARG A 387 17.65 12.57 -4.36
C ARG A 387 17.44 12.57 -5.87
N ARG A 388 18.52 12.63 -6.67
CA ARG A 388 18.44 12.56 -8.14
C ARG A 388 17.87 11.24 -8.64
N ALA A 389 18.23 10.11 -8.00
CA ALA A 389 17.62 8.82 -8.31
C ALA A 389 16.14 8.77 -7.90
N GLY A 390 15.78 9.43 -6.81
CA GLY A 390 14.39 9.66 -6.37
C GLY A 390 13.56 10.41 -7.40
N THR A 391 14.08 11.50 -7.96
CA THR A 391 13.42 12.23 -9.06
C THR A 391 13.22 11.36 -10.28
N ALA A 392 14.26 10.62 -10.72
CA ALA A 392 14.12 9.70 -11.84
C ALA A 392 13.09 8.59 -11.57
N LEU A 393 12.99 8.10 -10.32
CA LEU A 393 11.98 7.13 -9.92
C LEU A 393 10.58 7.73 -9.94
N ALA A 394 10.39 8.97 -9.48
CA ALA A 394 9.11 9.68 -9.57
C ALA A 394 8.66 9.83 -11.04
N ASP A 395 9.57 10.20 -11.94
CA ASP A 395 9.30 10.26 -13.39
C ASP A 395 8.92 8.88 -13.96
N ALA A 396 9.52 7.80 -13.44
CA ALA A 396 9.18 6.43 -13.82
C ALA A 396 7.81 5.98 -13.28
N ARG A 397 7.29 6.59 -12.21
CA ARG A 397 5.95 6.33 -11.67
C ARG A 397 4.84 6.91 -12.54
N VAL A 398 5.08 8.05 -13.18
CA VAL A 398 4.09 8.81 -13.96
C VAL A 398 4.09 8.42 -15.45
N GLY A 399 5.15 7.79 -15.96
CA GLY A 399 5.21 7.30 -17.35
C GLY A 399 4.57 5.92 -17.53
N GLY A 400 3.72 5.76 -18.55
CA GLY A 400 3.15 4.46 -18.97
C GLY A 400 4.09 3.55 -19.77
N GLY A 401 5.40 3.86 -19.81
CA GLY A 401 6.40 3.11 -20.59
C GLY A 401 7.20 2.09 -19.76
N GLU A 402 8.26 1.52 -20.37
CA GLU A 402 9.25 0.64 -19.74
C GLU A 402 9.64 1.24 -18.38
N GLY A 403 9.31 0.60 -17.25
CA GLY A 403 9.34 1.16 -15.88
C GLY A 403 10.73 1.57 -15.32
N ILE A 404 11.63 2.08 -16.16
CA ILE A 404 13.00 2.49 -15.88
C ILE A 404 13.21 3.90 -16.45
N ARG A 405 13.72 4.81 -15.63
CA ARG A 405 14.20 6.12 -16.07
C ARG A 405 15.64 6.34 -15.65
N ILE A 406 16.45 6.79 -16.62
CA ILE A 406 17.89 7.02 -16.46
C ILE A 406 18.14 8.52 -16.42
N PHE A 407 18.82 8.98 -15.38
CA PHE A 407 19.36 10.33 -15.31
C PHE A 407 20.84 10.29 -15.76
N SER A 408 21.07 10.33 -17.08
CA SER A 408 22.41 10.37 -17.69
C SER A 408 22.91 11.81 -17.86
N SER A 409 24.23 12.00 -17.82
CA SER A 409 24.88 13.32 -17.85
C SER A 409 24.91 14.02 -19.22
N GLU A 410 24.34 13.45 -20.28
CA GLU A 410 24.52 14.00 -21.64
C GLU A 410 23.36 14.84 -22.18
N LYS A 411 22.28 15.02 -21.44
CA LYS A 411 21.37 16.14 -21.72
C LYS A 411 21.03 16.82 -20.42
N ARG A 412 21.19 18.14 -20.42
CA ARG A 412 20.89 19.09 -19.35
C ARG A 412 19.39 19.03 -19.00
N SER A 413 18.91 17.94 -18.39
CA SER A 413 17.57 17.89 -17.80
C SER A 413 17.66 18.61 -16.45
N ARG A 414 17.08 19.81 -16.45
CA ARG A 414 16.98 20.64 -15.26
C ARG A 414 16.08 19.88 -14.28
N GLN A 415 16.48 19.81 -13.02
CA GLN A 415 15.70 19.17 -11.96
C GLN A 415 14.35 19.89 -11.87
N VAL A 416 13.25 19.16 -12.07
CA VAL A 416 11.89 19.68 -11.90
C VAL A 416 11.71 20.06 -10.44
N ASP A 417 11.62 21.36 -10.17
CA ASP A 417 11.40 21.92 -8.84
C ASP A 417 9.89 22.11 -8.67
N ALA A 418 9.29 21.43 -7.69
CA ALA A 418 7.84 21.39 -7.52
C ALA A 418 7.26 22.77 -7.18
N ASP A 419 7.98 23.56 -6.38
CA ASP A 419 7.54 24.91 -5.99
C ASP A 419 7.68 25.89 -7.17
N GLN A 420 8.66 25.64 -8.04
CA GLN A 420 8.81 26.37 -9.31
C GLN A 420 7.70 25.99 -10.30
N LEU A 421 7.32 24.71 -10.40
CA LEU A 421 6.23 24.27 -11.25
C LEU A 421 4.89 24.92 -10.85
N GLU A 422 4.59 25.05 -9.55
CA GLU A 422 3.36 25.75 -9.13
C GLU A 422 3.32 27.20 -9.61
N THR A 423 4.46 27.90 -9.51
CA THR A 423 4.59 29.27 -10.01
C THR A 423 4.46 29.33 -11.54
N ASP A 424 5.10 28.39 -12.23
CA ASP A 424 5.14 28.34 -13.70
C ASP A 424 3.79 27.93 -14.31
N LEU A 425 3.00 27.07 -13.65
CA LEU A 425 1.70 26.62 -14.13
C LEU A 425 0.74 27.81 -14.37
N ARG A 426 0.72 28.77 -13.44
CA ARG A 426 -0.09 29.97 -13.58
C ARG A 426 0.28 30.79 -14.82
N LEU A 427 1.56 30.83 -15.16
CA LEU A 427 2.05 31.52 -16.37
C LEU A 427 1.82 30.68 -17.63
N ALA A 428 1.91 29.36 -17.53
CA ALA A 428 1.77 28.42 -18.62
C ALA A 428 0.40 28.53 -19.32
N LEU A 429 -0.67 28.74 -18.55
CA LEU A 429 -2.03 28.97 -19.05
C LEU A 429 -2.12 30.20 -19.99
N HIS A 430 -1.34 31.24 -19.72
CA HIS A 430 -1.32 32.45 -20.54
C HIS A 430 -0.28 32.43 -21.66
N ARG A 431 0.75 31.59 -21.52
CA ARG A 431 1.87 31.50 -22.48
C ARG A 431 1.68 30.45 -23.57
N GLY A 432 0.56 29.74 -23.58
CA GLY A 432 0.29 28.67 -24.55
C GLY A 432 1.23 27.48 -24.38
N GLU A 433 1.68 27.22 -23.14
CA GLU A 433 2.58 26.12 -22.82
C GLU A 433 1.81 24.81 -22.57
N ILE A 434 0.50 24.88 -22.35
CA ILE A 434 -0.39 23.72 -22.26
C ILE A 434 -0.83 23.35 -23.68
N ALA A 435 -0.25 22.29 -24.21
CA ALA A 435 -0.59 21.74 -25.52
C ALA A 435 -1.61 20.61 -25.39
N ILE A 436 -2.48 20.49 -26.40
CA ILE A 436 -3.41 19.39 -26.53
C ILE A 436 -2.88 18.42 -27.59
N LEU A 437 -2.73 17.16 -27.19
CA LEU A 437 -2.55 16.04 -28.10
C LEU A 437 -3.85 15.26 -28.19
N PHE A 438 -4.10 14.64 -29.33
CA PHE A 438 -5.29 13.87 -29.58
C PHE A 438 -4.93 12.41 -29.79
N GLN A 439 -5.46 11.52 -28.95
CA GLN A 439 -5.26 10.09 -29.09
C GLN A 439 -6.43 9.49 -29.89
N PRO A 440 -6.16 8.79 -31.01
CA PRO A 440 -7.23 8.29 -31.86
C PRO A 440 -7.89 7.02 -31.32
N GLN A 441 -9.20 6.95 -31.52
CA GLN A 441 -10.08 5.84 -31.18
C GLN A 441 -10.56 5.17 -32.47
N TYR A 442 -10.52 3.82 -32.48
CA TYR A 442 -10.88 2.99 -33.63
C TYR A 442 -11.92 1.94 -33.23
N PRO A 443 -12.83 1.54 -34.13
CA PRO A 443 -13.61 0.32 -33.98
C PRO A 443 -12.69 -0.90 -33.92
N VAL A 444 -13.02 -1.89 -33.10
CA VAL A 444 -12.21 -3.11 -33.02
C VAL A 444 -12.22 -3.93 -34.32
N ASP A 445 -13.24 -3.74 -35.16
CA ASP A 445 -13.46 -4.42 -36.44
C ASP A 445 -13.16 -3.51 -37.65
N GLY A 446 -12.72 -2.29 -37.42
CA GLY A 446 -12.60 -1.25 -38.44
C GLY A 446 -11.23 -0.59 -38.49
N GLU A 447 -10.85 -0.13 -39.67
CA GLU A 447 -9.59 0.59 -39.89
C GLU A 447 -9.77 2.12 -39.81
N HIS A 448 -11.02 2.59 -39.82
CA HIS A 448 -11.33 4.01 -39.84
C HIS A 448 -11.47 4.58 -38.44
N MET A 449 -10.79 5.70 -38.19
CA MET A 449 -10.88 6.45 -36.94
C MET A 449 -12.30 7.01 -36.76
N ILE A 450 -12.84 6.86 -35.56
CA ILE A 450 -14.22 7.27 -35.20
C ILE A 450 -14.26 8.41 -34.18
N GLY A 451 -13.19 8.59 -33.41
CA GLY A 451 -13.09 9.64 -32.40
C GLY A 451 -11.67 9.83 -31.95
N VAL A 452 -11.47 10.83 -31.09
CA VAL A 452 -10.19 11.10 -30.45
C VAL A 452 -10.43 11.57 -29.01
N GLU A 453 -9.48 11.26 -28.13
CA GLU A 453 -9.42 11.83 -26.79
C GLU A 453 -8.41 12.97 -26.72
N ALA A 454 -8.82 14.11 -26.14
CA ALA A 454 -7.94 15.23 -25.88
C ALA A 454 -7.12 15.01 -24.60
N LEU A 455 -5.80 14.95 -24.77
CA LEU A 455 -4.82 14.74 -23.71
C LEU A 455 -3.94 15.98 -23.55
N ALA A 456 -3.94 16.56 -22.35
CA ALA A 456 -3.10 17.70 -22.05
C ALA A 456 -1.62 17.30 -21.86
N ARG A 457 -0.73 18.13 -22.38
CA ARG A 457 0.73 18.08 -22.18
C ARG A 457 1.25 19.46 -21.85
N TRP A 458 2.16 19.55 -20.91
CA TRP A 458 2.77 20.82 -20.57
C TRP A 458 4.16 20.92 -21.19
N ASN A 459 4.28 21.73 -22.23
CA ASN A 459 5.54 22.04 -22.90
C ASN A 459 6.33 23.08 -22.09
N HIS A 460 6.91 22.65 -20.98
CA HIS A 460 7.63 23.52 -20.08
C HIS A 460 8.92 24.03 -20.73
N PRO A 461 9.20 25.35 -20.75
CA PRO A 461 10.39 25.92 -21.42
C PRO A 461 11.70 25.40 -20.80
N GLN A 462 11.65 25.14 -19.49
CA GLN A 462 12.77 24.61 -18.72
C GLN A 462 12.92 23.08 -18.78
N TYR A 463 11.81 22.32 -18.70
CA TYR A 463 11.80 20.88 -18.44
C TYR A 463 11.39 20.03 -19.64
N GLY A 464 10.97 20.65 -20.73
CA GLY A 464 10.42 19.96 -21.90
C GLY A 464 8.98 19.51 -21.68
N ALA A 465 8.52 18.54 -22.47
CA ALA A 465 7.15 18.04 -22.39
C ALA A 465 6.92 17.23 -21.11
N LEU A 466 6.11 17.76 -20.21
CA LEU A 466 5.61 17.11 -19.01
C LEU A 466 4.23 16.48 -19.32
N GLY A 467 4.00 15.30 -18.75
CA GLY A 467 2.75 14.57 -18.97
C GLY A 467 1.58 15.07 -18.11
N ALA A 468 0.37 14.63 -18.46
CA ALA A 468 -0.86 14.96 -17.75
C ALA A 468 -0.76 14.75 -16.23
N GLY A 469 -0.23 13.60 -15.77
CA GLY A 469 -0.12 13.33 -14.33
C GLY A 469 0.69 14.37 -13.54
N MET A 470 1.80 14.88 -14.11
CA MET A 470 2.58 15.93 -13.46
C MET A 470 1.88 17.29 -13.54
N LEU A 471 1.23 17.58 -14.66
CA LEU A 471 0.45 18.80 -14.86
C LEU A 471 -0.72 18.89 -13.86
N PHE A 472 -1.54 17.84 -13.74
CA PHE A 472 -2.66 17.79 -12.80
C PHE A 472 -2.21 17.76 -11.34
N ALA A 473 -1.15 17.02 -10.99
CA ALA A 473 -0.60 17.05 -9.63
C ALA A 473 -0.06 18.44 -9.24
N THR A 474 0.48 19.19 -10.20
CA THR A 474 0.90 20.58 -9.96
C THR A 474 -0.30 21.50 -9.76
N ALA A 475 -1.36 21.30 -10.54
CA ALA A 475 -2.60 22.09 -10.44
C ALA A 475 -3.33 21.84 -9.13
N GLU A 476 -3.38 20.60 -8.64
CA GLU A 476 -3.96 20.22 -7.35
C GLU A 476 -3.23 20.90 -6.19
N ARG A 477 -1.89 20.89 -6.19
CA ARG A 477 -1.07 21.54 -5.15
C ARG A 477 -1.20 23.08 -5.13
N SER A 478 -1.60 23.69 -6.25
CA SER A 478 -1.64 25.14 -6.40
C SER A 478 -3.07 25.71 -6.45
N ASP A 479 -4.10 24.90 -6.23
CA ASP A 479 -5.52 25.26 -6.38
C ASP A 479 -5.87 25.78 -7.79
N TYR A 480 -5.15 25.34 -8.83
CA TYR A 480 -5.37 25.72 -10.24
C TYR A 480 -6.15 24.68 -11.05
N MET A 481 -6.73 23.67 -10.42
CA MET A 481 -7.49 22.59 -11.10
C MET A 481 -8.60 23.13 -12.01
N LEU A 482 -9.50 23.98 -11.49
CA LEU A 482 -10.60 24.53 -12.29
C LEU A 482 -10.12 25.43 -13.45
N PRO A 483 -9.20 26.41 -13.24
CA PRO A 483 -8.64 27.19 -14.36
C PRO A 483 -7.94 26.33 -15.41
N LEU A 484 -7.20 25.30 -14.99
CA LEU A 484 -6.52 24.40 -15.91
C LEU A 484 -7.52 23.57 -16.71
N SER A 485 -8.53 22.99 -16.05
CA SER A 485 -9.57 22.19 -16.72
C SER A 485 -10.30 23.03 -17.77
N ALA A 486 -10.79 24.21 -17.39
CA ALA A 486 -11.45 25.13 -18.32
C ALA A 486 -10.56 25.52 -19.51
N HIS A 487 -9.26 25.73 -19.27
CA HIS A 487 -8.30 26.03 -20.34
C HIS A 487 -8.11 24.84 -21.30
N ILE A 488 -7.94 23.63 -20.77
CA ILE A 488 -7.79 22.40 -21.56
C ILE A 488 -9.04 22.17 -22.42
N GLN A 489 -10.23 22.28 -21.84
CA GLN A 489 -11.51 22.11 -22.54
C GLN A 489 -11.66 23.14 -23.67
N ALA A 490 -11.33 24.41 -23.38
CA ALA A 490 -11.43 25.48 -24.35
C ALA A 490 -10.47 25.29 -25.53
N GLU A 491 -9.22 24.92 -25.24
CA GLU A 491 -8.21 24.71 -26.26
C GLU A 491 -8.49 23.46 -27.11
N ALA A 492 -8.95 22.38 -26.50
CA ALA A 492 -9.36 21.16 -27.22
C ALA A 492 -10.52 21.45 -28.19
N LEU A 493 -11.57 22.14 -27.73
CA LEU A 493 -12.71 22.51 -28.56
C LEU A 493 -12.31 23.48 -29.68
N ARG A 494 -11.49 24.49 -29.38
CA ARG A 494 -11.00 25.44 -30.37
C ARG A 494 -10.20 24.75 -31.48
N GLN A 495 -9.32 23.82 -31.14
CA GLN A 495 -8.54 23.07 -32.13
C GLN A 495 -9.45 22.12 -32.94
N ALA A 496 -10.37 21.43 -32.29
CA ALA A 496 -11.26 20.47 -32.95
C ALA A 496 -12.29 21.14 -33.87
N ALA A 497 -12.78 22.32 -33.51
CA ALA A 497 -13.66 23.12 -34.36
C ALA A 497 -12.98 23.58 -35.66
N ALA A 498 -11.66 23.76 -35.63
CA ALA A 498 -10.84 24.14 -36.79
C ALA A 498 -10.41 22.95 -37.67
N TRP A 499 -10.83 21.72 -37.34
CA TRP A 499 -10.44 20.55 -38.10
C TRP A 499 -10.95 20.58 -39.56
N PRO A 500 -10.14 20.07 -40.51
CA PRO A 500 -10.56 19.99 -41.91
C PRO A 500 -11.66 18.94 -42.10
N ARG A 501 -12.30 18.96 -43.27
CA ARG A 501 -13.39 18.03 -43.64
C ARG A 501 -13.03 16.55 -43.43
N ALA A 502 -11.76 16.17 -43.61
CA ALA A 502 -11.28 14.80 -43.39
C ALA A 502 -11.44 14.30 -41.93
N LEU A 503 -11.55 15.21 -40.96
CA LEU A 503 -11.75 14.89 -39.54
C LEU A 503 -13.14 15.36 -39.05
N SER A 504 -14.00 15.84 -39.94
CA SER A 504 -15.31 16.43 -39.58
C SER A 504 -16.33 15.42 -39.08
N HIS A 505 -16.06 14.11 -39.22
CA HIS A 505 -16.88 13.05 -38.65
C HIS A 505 -16.42 12.62 -37.26
N LEU A 506 -15.20 12.98 -36.84
CA LEU A 506 -14.61 12.47 -35.60
C LEU A 506 -15.31 13.05 -34.38
N ARG A 507 -15.58 12.18 -33.40
CA ARG A 507 -15.95 12.61 -32.05
C ARG A 507 -14.73 13.15 -31.30
N LEU A 508 -14.96 14.10 -30.40
CA LEU A 508 -13.97 14.59 -29.47
C LEU A 508 -14.37 14.18 -28.06
N SER A 509 -13.50 13.48 -27.35
CA SER A 509 -13.61 13.19 -25.93
C SER A 509 -12.81 14.23 -25.13
N ILE A 510 -13.42 14.80 -24.10
CA ILE A 510 -12.77 15.68 -23.12
C ILE A 510 -13.00 15.17 -21.70
N ASN A 511 -11.97 15.28 -20.87
CA ASN A 511 -12.02 14.91 -19.47
C ASN A 511 -12.64 16.03 -18.62
N VAL A 512 -13.50 15.64 -17.67
CA VAL A 512 -14.14 16.53 -16.68
C VAL A 512 -13.86 15.98 -15.28
N THR A 513 -13.35 16.84 -14.40
CA THR A 513 -12.95 16.42 -13.05
C THR A 513 -14.11 16.46 -12.06
N ALA A 514 -13.95 15.85 -10.88
CA ALA A 514 -14.95 15.94 -9.82
C ALA A 514 -15.16 17.39 -9.35
N GLU A 515 -14.09 18.19 -9.30
CA GLU A 515 -14.19 19.62 -8.95
C GLU A 515 -15.01 20.42 -9.97
N ASP A 516 -14.86 20.11 -11.26
CA ASP A 516 -15.66 20.75 -12.32
C ASP A 516 -17.16 20.49 -12.10
N ILE A 517 -17.54 19.24 -11.82
CA ILE A 517 -18.92 18.81 -11.58
C ILE A 517 -19.51 19.49 -10.34
N ALA A 518 -18.69 19.65 -9.30
CA ALA A 518 -19.08 20.32 -8.07
C ALA A 518 -19.21 21.85 -8.24
N GLN A 519 -18.63 22.44 -9.30
CA GLN A 519 -18.66 23.88 -9.52
C GLN A 519 -20.08 24.37 -9.90
N PRO A 520 -20.65 25.33 -9.15
CA PRO A 520 -21.92 25.94 -9.52
C PRO A 520 -21.86 26.59 -10.91
N GLY A 521 -22.75 26.18 -11.80
CA GLY A 521 -22.84 26.73 -13.16
C GLY A 521 -21.86 26.14 -14.17
N PHE A 522 -21.17 25.05 -13.85
CA PHE A 522 -20.29 24.34 -14.78
C PHE A 522 -20.98 24.00 -16.11
N MET A 523 -22.18 23.40 -16.04
CA MET A 523 -22.89 22.99 -17.25
C MET A 523 -23.20 24.16 -18.22
N PRO A 524 -23.83 25.27 -17.79
CA PRO A 524 -23.97 26.45 -18.64
C PRO A 524 -22.65 26.96 -19.24
N GLN A 525 -21.55 26.92 -18.47
CA GLN A 525 -20.24 27.37 -18.95
C GLN A 525 -19.67 26.44 -20.04
N LEU A 526 -19.74 25.12 -19.83
CA LEU A 526 -19.32 24.13 -20.81
C LEU A 526 -20.13 24.25 -22.10
N LEU A 527 -21.46 24.35 -22.01
CA LEU A 527 -22.30 24.49 -23.20
C LEU A 527 -21.99 25.77 -23.98
N ASN A 528 -21.83 26.90 -23.28
CA ASN A 528 -21.42 28.15 -23.91
C ASN A 528 -20.06 28.02 -24.59
N LEU A 529 -19.11 27.31 -23.98
CA LEU A 529 -17.79 27.05 -24.56
C LEU A 529 -17.88 26.22 -25.85
N VAL A 530 -18.69 25.17 -25.84
CA VAL A 530 -18.94 24.33 -27.03
C VAL A 530 -19.59 25.16 -28.14
N ASP A 531 -20.64 25.91 -27.82
CA ASP A 531 -21.37 26.72 -28.81
C ASP A 531 -20.50 27.81 -29.41
N THR A 532 -19.71 28.51 -28.59
CA THR A 532 -18.81 29.58 -29.04
C THR A 532 -17.63 29.05 -29.84
N SER A 533 -17.18 27.81 -29.59
CA SER A 533 -16.16 27.16 -30.42
C SER A 533 -16.67 26.80 -31.82
N GLY A 534 -17.98 26.59 -31.98
CA GLY A 534 -18.60 26.07 -33.21
C GLY A 534 -18.46 24.56 -33.38
N PHE A 535 -17.91 23.83 -32.41
CA PHE A 535 -17.86 22.37 -32.45
C PHE A 535 -19.27 21.77 -32.23
N PRO A 536 -19.71 20.79 -33.03
CA PRO A 536 -21.05 20.22 -32.86
C PRO A 536 -21.19 19.46 -31.53
N ARG A 537 -22.17 19.84 -30.70
CA ARG A 537 -22.46 19.18 -29.41
C ARG A 537 -22.60 17.67 -29.54
N SER A 538 -23.24 17.19 -30.60
CA SER A 538 -23.45 15.76 -30.88
C SER A 538 -22.18 14.96 -31.17
N ARG A 539 -21.04 15.63 -31.33
CA ARG A 539 -19.73 15.01 -31.53
C ARG A 539 -18.86 15.11 -30.27
N LEU A 540 -19.33 15.79 -29.22
CA LEU A 540 -18.59 15.91 -27.97
C LEU A 540 -19.00 14.80 -27.02
N THR A 541 -18.00 14.09 -26.49
CA THR A 541 -18.12 13.14 -25.41
C THR A 541 -17.47 13.74 -24.17
N VAL A 542 -18.20 13.79 -23.06
CA VAL A 542 -17.68 14.16 -21.74
C VAL A 542 -17.28 12.90 -20.98
N GLU A 543 -16.04 12.84 -20.53
CA GLU A 543 -15.49 11.69 -19.81
C GLU A 543 -15.27 12.05 -18.33
N ILE A 544 -15.74 11.19 -17.43
CA ILE A 544 -15.61 11.37 -15.98
C ILE A 544 -15.04 10.11 -15.37
N THR A 545 -14.03 10.23 -14.51
CA THR A 545 -13.40 9.07 -13.86
C THR A 545 -14.36 8.35 -12.91
N GLU A 546 -14.17 7.04 -12.74
CA GLU A 546 -14.94 6.22 -11.80
C GLU A 546 -14.94 6.82 -10.38
N SER A 547 -13.79 7.31 -9.92
CA SER A 547 -13.67 7.90 -8.58
C SER A 547 -14.44 9.21 -8.47
N GLY A 548 -14.39 10.07 -9.49
CA GLY A 548 -15.13 11.34 -9.50
C GLY A 548 -16.65 11.16 -9.51
N LEU A 549 -17.15 10.10 -10.16
CA LEU A 549 -18.57 9.75 -10.09
C LEU A 549 -19.02 9.30 -8.69
N MET A 550 -18.12 8.67 -7.92
CA MET A 550 -18.45 8.06 -6.62
C MET A 550 -18.49 9.06 -5.48
N GLU A 551 -17.85 10.23 -5.63
CA GLU A 551 -17.85 11.28 -4.60
C GLU A 551 -19.26 11.85 -4.38
N ASP A 552 -20.02 12.07 -5.47
CA ASP A 552 -21.41 12.54 -5.43
C ASP A 552 -22.22 11.99 -6.61
N VAL A 553 -22.75 10.78 -6.43
CA VAL A 553 -23.50 10.05 -7.47
C VAL A 553 -24.77 10.81 -7.90
N ASP A 554 -25.46 11.48 -6.98
CA ASP A 554 -26.72 12.16 -7.28
C ASP A 554 -26.48 13.41 -8.14
N ASN A 555 -25.48 14.23 -7.77
CA ASN A 555 -25.10 15.39 -8.56
C ASN A 555 -24.55 14.98 -9.95
N ALA A 556 -23.69 13.96 -9.99
CA ALA A 556 -23.18 13.42 -11.25
C ALA A 556 -24.31 12.91 -12.15
N THR A 557 -25.30 12.19 -11.60
CA THR A 557 -26.46 11.71 -12.35
C THR A 557 -27.26 12.87 -12.96
N ALA A 558 -27.52 13.93 -12.18
CA ALA A 558 -28.26 15.10 -12.65
C ALA A 558 -27.51 15.82 -13.79
N LEU A 559 -26.21 16.05 -13.61
CA LEU A 559 -25.36 16.68 -14.63
C LEU A 559 -25.31 15.85 -15.92
N LEU A 560 -25.02 14.56 -15.81
CA LEU A 560 -24.92 13.66 -16.96
C LEU A 560 -26.24 13.56 -17.73
N THR A 561 -27.37 13.50 -17.03
CA THR A 561 -28.71 13.52 -17.64
C THR A 561 -28.91 14.79 -18.45
N ALA A 562 -28.53 15.93 -17.87
CA ALA A 562 -28.70 17.22 -18.50
C ALA A 562 -27.77 17.40 -19.71
N LEU A 563 -26.50 16.97 -19.64
CA LEU A 563 -25.58 16.99 -20.79
C LEU A 563 -26.11 16.17 -21.96
N ARG A 564 -26.68 14.98 -21.70
CA ARG A 564 -27.29 14.16 -22.75
C ARG A 564 -28.55 14.78 -23.34
N ALA A 565 -29.36 15.44 -22.53
CA ALA A 565 -30.54 16.16 -23.02
C ALA A 565 -30.17 17.29 -24.00
N GLU A 566 -28.98 17.89 -23.84
CA GLU A 566 -28.41 18.91 -24.73
C GLU A 566 -27.70 18.31 -25.96
N GLY A 567 -27.71 16.98 -26.10
CA GLY A 567 -27.20 16.25 -27.26
C GLY A 567 -25.73 15.85 -27.17
N LEU A 568 -25.07 16.00 -26.01
CA LEU A 568 -23.71 15.51 -25.80
C LEU A 568 -23.72 14.02 -25.46
N ALA A 569 -22.63 13.32 -25.74
CA ALA A 569 -22.41 11.98 -25.23
C ALA A 569 -21.67 12.03 -23.90
N VAL A 570 -21.83 10.99 -23.08
CA VAL A 570 -21.10 10.89 -21.81
C VAL A 570 -20.49 9.50 -21.60
N ALA A 571 -19.32 9.47 -21.00
CA ALA A 571 -18.54 8.27 -20.75
C ALA A 571 -18.05 8.22 -19.30
N VAL A 572 -17.94 7.01 -18.75
CA VAL A 572 -17.14 6.75 -17.55
C VAL A 572 -15.73 6.31 -17.95
N ASP A 573 -14.72 6.90 -17.31
CA ASP A 573 -13.31 6.62 -17.53
C ASP A 573 -12.65 5.86 -16.37
N ASP A 574 -11.50 5.24 -16.64
CA ASP A 574 -10.69 4.46 -15.69
C ASP A 574 -11.47 3.34 -14.96
N PHE A 575 -12.47 2.76 -15.63
CA PHE A 575 -13.31 1.72 -15.04
C PHE A 575 -12.50 0.43 -14.78
N GLY A 576 -12.43 0.02 -13.51
CA GLY A 576 -11.65 -1.13 -13.06
C GLY A 576 -10.51 -0.79 -12.10
N THR A 577 -10.24 0.50 -11.88
CA THR A 577 -9.17 0.97 -10.99
C THR A 577 -9.57 1.03 -9.50
N GLY A 578 -10.87 0.97 -9.17
CA GLY A 578 -11.46 1.14 -7.82
C GLY A 578 -12.44 0.04 -7.36
N TYR A 579 -13.19 0.29 -6.26
CA TYR A 579 -14.27 -0.59 -5.79
C TYR A 579 -15.51 -0.40 -6.65
N SER A 580 -15.57 -1.08 -7.79
CA SER A 580 -16.71 -0.98 -8.71
C SER A 580 -17.99 -1.53 -8.09
N SER A 581 -18.82 -0.63 -7.55
CA SER A 581 -20.18 -0.96 -7.14
C SER A 581 -21.07 -0.99 -8.38
N LEU A 582 -21.24 -2.16 -9.01
CA LEU A 582 -22.09 -2.32 -10.20
C LEU A 582 -23.51 -1.72 -10.07
N ALA A 583 -23.94 -1.44 -8.84
CA ALA A 583 -25.22 -0.80 -8.53
C ALA A 583 -25.41 0.59 -9.17
N TYR A 584 -24.38 1.45 -9.26
CA TYR A 584 -24.56 2.82 -9.78
C TYR A 584 -24.51 2.91 -11.30
N LEU A 585 -23.77 2.02 -11.98
CA LEU A 585 -23.73 2.00 -13.45
C LEU A 585 -25.13 1.84 -14.07
N LYS A 586 -26.03 1.14 -13.36
CA LYS A 586 -27.42 0.97 -13.80
C LYS A 586 -28.24 2.27 -13.77
N SER A 587 -27.92 3.19 -12.85
CA SER A 587 -28.67 4.45 -12.68
C SER A 587 -28.08 5.62 -13.44
N LEU A 588 -26.81 5.54 -13.86
CA LEU A 588 -26.16 6.60 -14.61
C LEU A 588 -26.57 6.58 -16.09
N PRO A 589 -26.91 7.73 -16.69
CA PRO A 589 -27.28 7.81 -18.09
C PRO A 589 -26.00 7.85 -18.95
N LEU A 590 -25.28 6.74 -19.07
CA LEU A 590 -24.02 6.67 -19.81
C LEU A 590 -24.23 6.24 -21.28
N ASP A 591 -23.36 6.67 -22.18
CA ASP A 591 -23.29 6.16 -23.56
C ASP A 591 -22.07 5.23 -23.76
N TYR A 592 -20.96 5.53 -23.07
CA TYR A 592 -19.71 4.78 -23.16
C TYR A 592 -19.17 4.36 -21.79
N LEU A 593 -18.47 3.22 -21.77
CA LEU A 593 -17.64 2.77 -20.65
C LEU A 593 -16.23 2.53 -21.17
N LYS A 594 -15.25 3.23 -20.61
CA LYS A 594 -13.83 3.05 -20.93
C LYS A 594 -13.20 2.10 -19.91
N ILE A 595 -12.64 1.00 -20.40
CA ILE A 595 -11.92 0.01 -19.60
C ILE A 595 -10.47 0.46 -19.47
N ASP A 596 -9.98 0.57 -18.24
CA ASP A 596 -8.63 1.05 -17.96
C ASP A 596 -7.54 0.17 -18.62
N SER A 597 -6.37 0.76 -18.86
CA SER A 597 -5.24 0.08 -19.51
C SER A 597 -4.75 -1.19 -18.80
N GLY A 598 -4.85 -1.28 -17.48
CA GLY A 598 -4.50 -2.47 -16.71
C GLY A 598 -5.50 -3.61 -16.95
N LEU A 599 -6.79 -3.32 -16.88
CA LEU A 599 -7.84 -4.30 -17.16
C LEU A 599 -7.86 -4.70 -18.64
N ALA A 600 -7.55 -3.78 -19.56
CA ALA A 600 -7.37 -4.11 -20.97
C ALA A 600 -6.16 -5.02 -21.21
N GLN A 601 -5.05 -4.83 -20.48
CA GLN A 601 -3.87 -5.71 -20.55
C GLN A 601 -4.19 -7.13 -20.04
N ASP A 602 -5.05 -7.24 -19.02
CA ASP A 602 -5.46 -8.48 -18.39
C ASP A 602 -6.22 -9.44 -19.34
N ILE A 603 -6.75 -8.96 -20.47
CA ILE A 603 -7.42 -9.82 -21.47
C ILE A 603 -6.48 -10.91 -22.03
N ALA A 604 -5.20 -10.59 -22.17
CA ALA A 604 -4.15 -11.49 -22.62
C ALA A 604 -3.51 -12.27 -21.45
N GLY A 605 -3.97 -12.02 -20.22
CA GLY A 605 -3.47 -12.61 -18.97
C GLY A 605 -3.98 -14.03 -18.70
N THR A 606 -4.20 -14.35 -17.43
CA THR A 606 -4.68 -15.68 -17.02
C THR A 606 -6.14 -15.90 -17.43
N ALA A 607 -6.61 -17.14 -17.36
CA ALA A 607 -8.02 -17.44 -17.59
C ALA A 607 -8.96 -16.67 -16.65
N ARG A 608 -8.52 -16.41 -15.40
CA ARG A 608 -9.31 -15.63 -14.43
C ARG A 608 -9.36 -14.16 -14.83
N ASP A 609 -8.24 -13.58 -15.23
CA ASP A 609 -8.14 -12.17 -15.63
C ASP A 609 -9.05 -11.93 -16.85
N ARG A 610 -8.98 -12.80 -17.86
CA ARG A 610 -9.85 -12.74 -19.04
C ARG A 610 -11.34 -12.86 -18.69
N ILE A 611 -11.71 -13.70 -17.72
CA ILE A 611 -13.10 -13.82 -17.26
C ILE A 611 -13.62 -12.50 -16.69
N ILE A 612 -12.78 -11.75 -15.96
CA ILE A 612 -13.15 -10.46 -15.38
C ILE A 612 -13.40 -9.44 -16.50
N VAL A 613 -12.44 -9.27 -17.41
CA VAL A 613 -12.56 -8.34 -18.55
C VAL A 613 -13.81 -8.65 -19.37
N ARG A 614 -14.02 -9.92 -19.72
CA ARG A 614 -15.23 -10.38 -20.41
C ARG A 614 -16.49 -10.03 -19.64
N GLY A 615 -16.51 -10.26 -18.33
CA GLY A 615 -17.64 -9.93 -17.47
C GLY A 615 -18.01 -8.45 -17.53
N VAL A 616 -17.01 -7.57 -17.50
CA VAL A 616 -17.20 -6.11 -17.61
C VAL A 616 -17.75 -5.73 -18.98
N ILE A 617 -17.17 -6.25 -20.08
CA ILE A 617 -17.64 -5.97 -21.44
C ILE A 617 -19.11 -6.41 -21.60
N HIS A 618 -19.43 -7.66 -21.22
CA HIS A 618 -20.78 -8.18 -21.33
C HIS A 618 -21.80 -7.40 -20.49
N MET A 619 -21.41 -6.97 -19.30
CA MET A 619 -22.27 -6.16 -18.45
C MET A 619 -22.55 -4.80 -19.08
N ALA A 620 -21.51 -4.08 -19.52
CA ALA A 620 -21.65 -2.78 -20.17
C ALA A 620 -22.59 -2.89 -21.38
N LYS A 621 -22.39 -3.91 -22.22
CA LYS A 621 -23.29 -4.23 -23.34
C LYS A 621 -24.73 -4.50 -22.91
N SER A 622 -24.92 -5.24 -21.81
CA SER A 622 -26.26 -5.55 -21.28
C SER A 622 -26.98 -4.31 -20.75
N LEU A 623 -26.24 -3.28 -20.36
CA LEU A 623 -26.77 -1.96 -19.99
C LEU A 623 -26.97 -1.04 -21.21
N GLY A 624 -26.66 -1.49 -22.42
CA GLY A 624 -26.76 -0.70 -23.65
C GLY A 624 -25.61 0.28 -23.85
N LEU A 625 -24.48 0.10 -23.13
CA LEU A 625 -23.30 0.94 -23.25
C LEU A 625 -22.36 0.43 -24.33
N HIS A 626 -21.69 1.36 -25.03
CA HIS A 626 -20.53 1.02 -25.86
C HIS A 626 -19.27 0.93 -25.00
N VAL A 627 -18.37 0.02 -25.36
CA VAL A 627 -17.13 -0.22 -24.60
C VAL A 627 -15.92 0.25 -25.39
N ILE A 628 -15.06 1.04 -24.73
CA ILE A 628 -13.78 1.50 -25.26
C ILE A 628 -12.67 0.86 -24.42
N ALA A 629 -11.79 0.07 -25.03
CA ALA A 629 -10.63 -0.49 -24.33
C ALA A 629 -9.41 0.43 -24.46
N GLU A 630 -8.81 0.83 -23.34
CA GLU A 630 -7.63 1.69 -23.33
C GLU A 630 -6.32 0.91 -23.28
N GLY A 631 -5.21 1.57 -23.65
CA GLY A 631 -3.88 1.00 -23.49
C GLY A 631 -3.67 -0.31 -24.27
N VAL A 632 -4.35 -0.48 -25.40
CA VAL A 632 -4.13 -1.64 -26.28
C VAL A 632 -2.81 -1.48 -27.03
N GLU A 633 -1.89 -2.43 -26.83
CA GLU A 633 -0.51 -2.37 -27.34
C GLU A 633 -0.19 -3.47 -28.36
N THR A 634 -0.98 -4.55 -28.40
CA THR A 634 -0.70 -5.73 -29.23
C THR A 634 -1.93 -6.19 -30.01
N GLU A 635 -1.70 -6.73 -31.21
CA GLU A 635 -2.76 -7.33 -32.04
C GLU A 635 -3.48 -8.47 -31.30
N GLN A 636 -2.77 -9.22 -30.46
CA GLN A 636 -3.38 -10.27 -29.64
C GLN A 636 -4.43 -9.72 -28.66
N GLN A 637 -4.16 -8.57 -28.02
CA GLN A 637 -5.15 -7.93 -27.14
C GLN A 637 -6.37 -7.48 -27.94
N LEU A 638 -6.15 -6.86 -29.11
CA LEU A 638 -7.22 -6.40 -30.00
C LEU A 638 -8.11 -7.56 -30.45
N ASP A 639 -7.52 -8.65 -30.92
CA ASP A 639 -8.23 -9.87 -31.33
C ASP A 639 -9.11 -10.43 -30.21
N LEU A 640 -8.60 -10.45 -28.97
CA LEU A 640 -9.34 -10.95 -27.82
C LEU A 640 -10.47 -9.99 -27.44
N LEU A 641 -10.21 -8.68 -27.37
CA LEU A 641 -11.22 -7.66 -27.08
C LEU A 641 -12.36 -7.69 -28.12
N SER A 642 -12.01 -7.86 -29.39
CA SER A 642 -12.98 -8.01 -30.49
C SER A 642 -13.87 -9.24 -30.29
N ARG A 643 -13.29 -10.39 -29.92
CA ARG A 643 -14.05 -11.63 -29.66
C ARG A 643 -14.99 -11.52 -28.45
N GLU A 644 -14.60 -10.79 -27.43
CA GLU A 644 -15.45 -10.56 -26.24
C GLU A 644 -16.51 -9.46 -26.47
N GLY A 645 -16.53 -8.83 -27.66
CA GLY A 645 -17.55 -7.88 -28.07
C GLY A 645 -17.26 -6.43 -27.66
N CYS A 646 -16.01 -6.05 -27.41
CA CYS A 646 -15.63 -4.64 -27.26
C CYS A 646 -15.99 -3.85 -28.53
N ASP A 647 -16.38 -2.58 -28.42
CA ASP A 647 -16.75 -1.77 -29.60
C ASP A 647 -15.55 -1.04 -30.20
N TYR A 648 -14.79 -0.38 -29.33
CA TYR A 648 -13.73 0.54 -29.71
C TYR A 648 -12.47 0.30 -28.90
N TYR A 649 -11.35 0.81 -29.38
CA TYR A 649 -10.10 0.79 -28.64
C TYR A 649 -9.23 2.01 -28.93
N GLN A 650 -8.34 2.30 -27.98
CA GLN A 650 -7.25 3.24 -28.12
C GLN A 650 -5.98 2.70 -27.45
N GLY A 651 -4.81 3.07 -27.98
CA GLY A 651 -3.54 2.64 -27.41
C GLY A 651 -2.37 2.66 -28.41
N PHE A 652 -1.18 2.34 -27.91
CA PHE A 652 0.06 2.40 -28.68
C PHE A 652 0.11 1.45 -29.87
N LEU A 653 -0.78 0.45 -29.94
CA LEU A 653 -0.93 -0.40 -31.12
C LEU A 653 -1.19 0.40 -32.41
N ARG A 654 -1.99 1.48 -32.31
CA ARG A 654 -2.30 2.35 -33.45
C ARG A 654 -1.52 3.65 -33.42
N SER A 655 -1.66 4.41 -32.34
CA SER A 655 -0.97 5.70 -32.20
C SER A 655 -1.00 6.16 -30.75
N ALA A 656 0.08 6.83 -30.35
CA ALA A 656 0.04 7.67 -29.16
C ALA A 656 -0.83 8.92 -29.42
N GLY A 657 -0.96 9.80 -28.41
CA GLY A 657 -1.51 11.14 -28.62
C GLY A 657 -0.65 11.94 -29.61
N VAL A 658 -1.28 12.53 -30.62
CA VAL A 658 -0.61 13.26 -31.71
C VAL A 658 -1.23 14.65 -31.95
N SER A 659 -0.58 15.50 -32.73
CA SER A 659 -1.14 16.82 -33.05
C SER A 659 -2.33 16.73 -34.01
N SER A 660 -3.14 17.80 -34.12
CA SER A 660 -4.21 17.89 -35.13
C SER A 660 -3.69 17.69 -36.56
N ALA A 661 -2.47 18.14 -36.87
CA ALA A 661 -1.87 17.96 -38.20
C ALA A 661 -1.53 16.48 -38.46
N ASP A 662 -1.00 15.79 -37.46
CA ASP A 662 -0.68 14.37 -37.56
C ASP A 662 -1.93 13.50 -37.60
N LEU A 663 -3.02 13.89 -36.92
CA LEU A 663 -4.33 13.24 -37.06
C LEU A 663 -4.82 13.26 -38.50
N VAL A 664 -4.68 14.38 -39.20
CA VAL A 664 -5.05 14.46 -40.64
C VAL A 664 -4.23 13.46 -41.44
N ALA A 665 -2.93 13.36 -41.19
CA ALA A 665 -2.07 12.39 -41.86
C ALA A 665 -2.48 10.94 -41.56
N LEU A 666 -2.94 10.65 -40.34
CA LEU A 666 -3.46 9.32 -39.97
C LEU A 666 -4.81 9.02 -40.63
N ALA A 667 -5.72 9.99 -40.70
CA ALA A 667 -7.05 9.82 -41.31
C ALA A 667 -7.00 9.71 -42.84
N LEU A 668 -5.93 10.19 -43.47
CA LEU A 668 -5.72 10.11 -44.92
C LEU A 668 -4.92 8.87 -45.36
N LYS A 669 -4.42 8.05 -44.42
CA LYS A 669 -3.83 6.76 -44.76
C LYS A 669 -4.96 5.80 -45.18
N PRO A 670 -4.82 5.14 -46.34
CA PRO A 670 -5.85 4.27 -46.90
C PRO A 670 -6.07 3.01 -46.09
#